data_AF-A0A7X1E608-F1
#
_entry.id   AF-A0A7X1E608-F1
#
_cell.length_a   1.000
_cell.length_b   1.000
_cell.length_c   1.000
_cell.angle_alpha   90.00
_cell.angle_beta   90.00
_cell.angle_gamma   90.00
#
_symmetry.space_group_name_H-M   'P 1'
#
loop_
_entity.id
_entity.type
_entity.pdbx_description
1 polymer ?
#
loop_
_entity_poly.entity_id
_entity_poly.type
_entity_poly.pdbx_seq_one_letter_code
_entity_poly.pdbx_strand_id
1 'polypeptide(L)'
;MKKTLILWTTFLLIGASGLMAQIQVSASFQPAVVRQGEPSLYRVDFSSDSGSTSFYNSAPPKIPRVEGLRFQYIGPSHETRFINGKGSTRTSHLFRAFSSEPGKYEVPAFSIQNGSSKAEIPAATLEVLDAATAQAEAGDAESRTAWLELKLPRETLYVGETTPIGIRLFLNSQQIRDASLRAEHPEKVGDAFSIGEFSDMSQNRAALNGLPVTVVDWNVLLTPLKTGPQPLIFELPLAVVSRNSTLPNDPFGSFFGGNSPFSQMFGREGITAYSKDQEVEILPLPTANRPDDFTGGIGSFQLEETQISSTEVQVGEPFLFSIQVSGEGNFERLEAPVLQANNEKWKDYSPETSFTPRDRLSYAGVKTFTFTLVPRDEGITTTPNFSFSFFDPETAEYETVEVPPTSLTVNPAPPGSLPPKQKAQDANPVEARRGPDLLPLQTQWTSGGLTSVRSPFRGLFFWIVQAVVFVLLIVGFLLLRHRARLQDDPDYARRNRAKRASRRFLKEANDHAAAGSVEAFVHSACRAIQESVGPFQSGEPESLTEKDVIAILKNRESAESILEEVHHFFSAEESVQYGGQKAAQADLNSEKNRLRELLAQIHARKKSRAGGIPPMVALLVTLSLLALSAPDLSGQEEDNTTPPETATVSEEIPPVTEASQARTVFEDAVENYADGNFAMAAAQFGSLLPNFSSSQTHYNLANALYRIREYPQSILHYEKAFVLDPTNPDIRANLKLAREAASVDIPEDPPLAVIGHRLSWCAWSWLLALGFWGVVGTLLLSRPARLSNLWRNALVLFFGLILIAAGLAQVTWFSTANEAVVLTEDAPLRIAPTASSPLESRLIAGSDVDAKETYGDFQRVQLEDGTEGWILKTSIERVRPE
;
A
#
# COMPACT_ATOMS: atom_id res chain seq x y z
N MET A 1 -6.38 9.54 -43.54
CA MET A 1 -5.67 10.61 -42.80
C MET A 1 -6.58 11.47 -41.92
N LYS A 2 -7.89 11.62 -42.19
CA LYS A 2 -8.80 12.44 -41.34
C LYS A 2 -9.31 11.77 -40.05
N LYS A 3 -9.33 10.42 -39.93
CA LYS A 3 -9.79 9.72 -38.72
C LYS A 3 -8.71 9.54 -37.63
N THR A 4 -7.43 9.63 -37.99
CA THR A 4 -6.31 9.57 -37.04
C THR A 4 -5.92 10.95 -36.50
N LEU A 5 -6.28 12.03 -37.18
CA LEU A 5 -6.01 13.39 -36.71
C LEU A 5 -6.94 13.79 -35.55
N ILE A 6 -8.18 13.30 -35.56
CA ILE A 6 -9.19 13.54 -34.50
C ILE A 6 -8.82 12.84 -33.19
N LEU A 7 -8.09 11.71 -33.26
CA LEU A 7 -7.62 10.96 -32.08
C LEU A 7 -6.38 11.59 -31.41
N TRP A 8 -5.63 12.42 -32.13
CA TRP A 8 -4.43 13.09 -31.61
C TRP A 8 -4.69 14.55 -31.22
N THR A 9 -5.70 15.21 -31.80
CA THR A 9 -6.21 16.50 -31.27
C THR A 9 -7.01 16.34 -29.98
N THR A 10 -7.48 15.13 -29.65
CA THR A 10 -8.09 14.84 -28.33
C THR A 10 -7.06 14.53 -27.25
N PHE A 11 -5.81 14.19 -27.61
CA PHE A 11 -4.76 13.88 -26.63
C PHE A 11 -3.89 15.10 -26.26
N LEU A 12 -3.99 16.21 -27.02
CA LEU A 12 -3.20 17.43 -26.82
C LEU A 12 -4.02 18.63 -26.27
N LEU A 13 -5.27 18.39 -25.86
CA LEU A 13 -6.18 19.39 -25.29
C LEU A 13 -6.61 19.04 -23.84
N ILE A 14 -5.81 18.21 -23.16
CA ILE A 14 -5.98 17.87 -21.73
C ILE A 14 -5.05 18.71 -20.83
N GLY A 15 -4.15 19.50 -21.42
CA GLY A 15 -3.44 20.56 -20.69
C GLY A 15 -4.18 21.88 -20.82
N ALA A 16 -4.60 22.46 -19.69
CA ALA A 16 -5.34 23.73 -19.57
C ALA A 16 -6.85 23.66 -19.81
N SER A 17 -7.54 22.93 -18.94
CA SER A 17 -8.86 23.34 -18.46
C SER A 17 -8.89 23.05 -16.96
N GLY A 18 -8.53 24.04 -16.14
CA GLY A 18 -8.92 24.04 -14.74
C GLY A 18 -10.44 24.18 -14.69
N LEU A 19 -11.15 23.08 -14.94
CA LEU A 19 -12.53 22.96 -14.52
C LEU A 19 -12.49 22.99 -13.00
N MET A 20 -12.88 24.13 -12.42
CA MET A 20 -13.27 24.21 -11.02
C MET A 20 -14.15 22.99 -10.73
N ALA A 21 -13.71 22.12 -9.83
CA ALA A 21 -14.50 20.97 -9.43
C ALA A 21 -15.85 21.47 -8.90
N GLN A 22 -16.94 21.17 -9.61
CA GLN A 22 -18.28 21.45 -9.11
C GLN A 22 -18.59 20.41 -8.04
N ILE A 23 -18.57 20.84 -6.78
CA ILE A 23 -19.00 20.03 -5.65
C ILE A 23 -20.52 19.94 -5.70
N GLN A 24 -21.06 18.73 -5.74
CA GLN A 24 -22.50 18.49 -5.66
C GLN A 24 -22.86 18.16 -4.21
N VAL A 25 -23.82 18.92 -3.66
CA VAL A 25 -24.32 18.75 -2.30
C VAL A 25 -25.77 18.25 -2.35
N SER A 26 -26.09 17.22 -1.59
CA SER A 26 -27.49 16.74 -1.44
C SER A 26 -27.82 16.49 0.03
N ALA A 27 -29.08 16.68 0.40
CA ALA A 27 -29.60 16.33 1.71
C ALA A 27 -30.87 15.48 1.58
N SER A 28 -31.02 14.45 2.40
CA SER A 28 -32.20 13.59 2.37
C SER A 28 -32.44 12.88 3.70
N PHE A 29 -33.70 12.53 3.97
CA PHE A 29 -34.10 11.66 5.08
C PHE A 29 -34.20 10.20 4.61
N GLN A 30 -33.68 9.27 5.40
CA GLN A 30 -33.69 7.84 5.12
C GLN A 30 -34.09 7.05 6.37
N PRO A 31 -35.31 6.48 6.43
CA PRO A 31 -36.41 6.67 5.47
C PRO A 31 -37.03 8.08 5.60
N ALA A 32 -37.61 8.61 4.51
CA ALA A 32 -38.27 9.92 4.52
C ALA A 32 -39.65 9.93 5.22
N VAL A 33 -40.12 8.75 5.62
CA VAL A 33 -41.36 8.55 6.37
C VAL A 33 -41.05 7.65 7.56
N VAL A 34 -41.36 8.09 8.79
CA VAL A 34 -41.15 7.34 10.04
C VAL A 34 -42.39 7.41 10.92
N ARG A 35 -42.53 6.52 11.89
CA ARG A 35 -43.60 6.64 12.90
C ARG A 35 -43.18 7.56 14.04
N GLN A 36 -44.15 8.06 14.79
CA GLN A 36 -43.90 8.85 16.00
C GLN A 36 -42.90 8.12 16.92
N GLY A 37 -41.82 8.80 17.30
CA GLY A 37 -40.74 8.23 18.12
C GLY A 37 -39.70 7.40 17.36
N GLU A 38 -39.90 7.04 16.10
CA GLU A 38 -38.89 6.36 15.28
C GLU A 38 -37.89 7.36 14.70
N PRO A 39 -36.57 7.06 14.73
CA PRO A 39 -35.56 7.93 14.15
C PRO A 39 -35.52 7.80 12.62
N SER A 40 -35.30 8.92 11.94
CA SER A 40 -34.91 8.97 10.53
C SER A 40 -33.47 9.47 10.40
N LEU A 41 -32.72 8.94 9.44
CA LEU A 41 -31.37 9.43 9.15
C LEU A 41 -31.44 10.64 8.23
N TYR A 42 -31.09 11.81 8.74
CA TYR A 42 -30.82 12.99 7.91
C TYR A 42 -29.36 12.94 7.43
N ARG A 43 -29.20 12.70 6.14
CA ARG A 43 -27.90 12.55 5.46
C ARG A 43 -27.60 13.79 4.64
N VAL A 44 -26.43 14.38 4.85
CA VAL A 44 -25.88 15.48 4.03
C VAL A 44 -24.65 14.99 3.29
N ASP A 45 -24.75 14.89 1.97
CA ASP A 45 -23.70 14.37 1.10
C ASP A 45 -22.95 15.47 0.36
N PHE A 46 -21.63 15.34 0.34
CA PHE A 46 -20.70 16.14 -0.43
C PHE A 46 -20.01 15.24 -1.45
N SER A 47 -20.26 15.45 -2.73
CA SER A 47 -19.65 14.66 -3.81
C SER A 47 -18.75 15.52 -4.71
N SER A 48 -17.58 14.99 -5.05
CA SER A 48 -16.57 15.62 -5.91
C SER A 48 -16.02 14.62 -6.92
N ASP A 49 -16.01 15.00 -8.20
CA ASP A 49 -15.51 14.20 -9.32
C ASP A 49 -13.98 14.29 -9.52
N SER A 50 -13.26 15.00 -8.64
CA SER A 50 -11.83 15.33 -8.80
C SER A 50 -10.91 14.76 -7.72
N GLY A 51 -11.40 13.83 -6.90
CA GLY A 51 -10.58 13.15 -5.88
C GLY A 51 -10.16 14.01 -4.68
N SER A 52 -10.56 15.28 -4.59
CA SER A 52 -10.38 16.11 -3.40
C SER A 52 -11.72 16.47 -2.78
N THR A 53 -11.98 15.92 -1.60
CA THR A 53 -12.98 16.39 -0.63
C THR A 53 -12.32 16.85 0.69
N SER A 54 -11.02 17.16 0.68
CA SER A 54 -10.25 17.59 1.86
C SER A 54 -10.81 18.84 2.57
N PHE A 55 -11.81 19.49 2.00
CA PHE A 55 -12.51 20.64 2.59
C PHE A 55 -13.58 20.26 3.65
N TYR A 56 -14.07 19.01 3.68
CA TYR A 56 -15.25 18.60 4.48
C TYR A 56 -14.97 17.55 5.56
N ASN A 57 -13.71 17.15 5.75
CA ASN A 57 -13.37 16.04 6.65
C ASN A 57 -13.21 16.42 8.14
N SER A 58 -13.52 17.64 8.60
CA SER A 58 -13.17 18.02 9.99
C SER A 58 -14.23 18.76 10.82
N ALA A 59 -15.40 19.15 10.30
CA ALA A 59 -16.47 19.70 11.15
C ALA A 59 -17.90 19.38 10.65
N PRO A 60 -18.83 18.94 11.52
CA PRO A 60 -20.22 18.71 11.15
C PRO A 60 -20.95 20.00 10.71
N PRO A 61 -21.81 19.96 9.68
CA PRO A 61 -22.65 21.09 9.34
C PRO A 61 -23.64 21.38 10.47
N LYS A 62 -23.75 22.64 10.89
CA LYS A 62 -24.73 23.07 11.90
C LYS A 62 -26.12 23.12 11.28
N ILE A 63 -26.98 22.16 11.61
CA ILE A 63 -28.35 22.10 11.10
C ILE A 63 -29.17 23.25 11.72
N PRO A 64 -29.99 23.96 10.93
CA PRO A 64 -30.92 24.96 11.45
C PRO A 64 -31.94 24.30 12.39
N ARG A 65 -32.34 25.02 13.44
CA ARG A 65 -33.35 24.53 14.39
C ARG A 65 -34.70 24.41 13.68
N VAL A 66 -35.28 23.21 13.69
CA VAL A 66 -36.64 22.91 13.23
C VAL A 66 -37.50 22.59 14.45
N GLU A 67 -38.65 23.24 14.58
CA GLU A 67 -39.55 23.01 15.71
C GLU A 67 -40.14 21.59 15.65
N GLY A 68 -40.20 20.90 16.79
CA GLY A 68 -40.63 19.50 16.88
C GLY A 68 -39.61 18.44 16.44
N LEU A 69 -38.52 18.83 15.75
CA LEU A 69 -37.50 17.89 15.27
C LEU A 69 -36.18 18.09 16.01
N ARG A 70 -35.63 17.00 16.56
CA ARG A 70 -34.33 16.98 17.26
C ARG A 70 -33.31 16.22 16.43
N PHE A 71 -32.07 16.71 16.43
CA PHE A 71 -30.96 16.11 15.68
C PHE A 71 -29.82 15.70 16.60
N GLN A 72 -29.25 14.52 16.38
CA GLN A 72 -28.03 14.03 17.02
C GLN A 72 -27.01 13.70 15.93
N TYR A 73 -25.83 14.29 15.99
CA TYR A 73 -24.77 14.02 15.00
C TYR A 73 -24.18 12.62 15.26
N ILE A 74 -24.05 11.82 14.19
CA ILE A 74 -23.57 10.44 14.24
C ILE A 74 -22.09 10.38 13.83
N GLY A 75 -21.71 11.12 12.79
CA GLY A 75 -20.35 11.11 12.26
C GLY A 75 -20.32 11.31 10.73
N PRO A 76 -19.13 11.48 10.14
CA PRO A 76 -18.97 11.43 8.69
C PRO A 76 -18.82 9.98 8.20
N SER A 77 -19.29 9.70 6.98
CA SER A 77 -19.09 8.44 6.25
C SER A 77 -18.42 8.74 4.90
N HIS A 78 -17.36 8.00 4.56
CA HIS A 78 -16.56 8.23 3.36
C HIS A 78 -16.74 7.10 2.35
N GLU A 79 -17.01 7.44 1.10
CA GLU A 79 -17.17 6.50 0.00
C GLU A 79 -16.41 7.00 -1.24
N THR A 80 -15.53 6.16 -1.81
CA THR A 80 -14.81 6.47 -3.06
C THR A 80 -15.27 5.53 -4.16
N ARG A 81 -15.65 6.08 -5.32
CA ARG A 81 -16.06 5.32 -6.51
C ARG A 81 -15.18 5.67 -7.70
N PHE A 82 -14.77 4.67 -8.47
CA PHE A 82 -14.01 4.86 -9.70
C PHE A 82 -14.84 4.40 -10.90
N ILE A 83 -15.23 5.31 -11.78
CA ILE A 83 -16.02 5.01 -12.98
C ILE A 83 -15.32 5.60 -14.21
N ASN A 84 -14.98 4.75 -15.20
CA ASN A 84 -14.34 5.14 -16.46
C ASN A 84 -13.06 5.99 -16.31
N GLY A 85 -12.23 5.71 -15.31
CA GLY A 85 -10.97 6.43 -15.06
C GLY A 85 -11.13 7.80 -14.37
N LYS A 86 -12.35 8.15 -13.92
CA LYS A 86 -12.61 9.30 -13.05
C LYS A 86 -12.96 8.80 -11.64
N GLY A 87 -12.23 9.29 -10.63
CA GLY A 87 -12.52 9.01 -9.23
C GLY A 87 -13.49 10.04 -8.67
N SER A 88 -14.66 9.59 -8.20
CA SER A 88 -15.56 10.41 -7.40
C SER A 88 -15.45 10.04 -5.93
N THR A 89 -15.41 11.03 -5.06
CA THR A 89 -15.40 10.86 -3.60
C THR A 89 -16.67 11.47 -3.03
N ARG A 90 -17.33 10.75 -2.12
CA ARG A 90 -18.52 11.18 -1.39
C ARG A 90 -18.23 11.16 0.10
N THR A 91 -18.35 12.31 0.76
CA THR A 91 -18.35 12.43 2.22
C THR A 91 -19.77 12.71 2.67
N SER A 92 -20.30 11.92 3.61
CA SER A 92 -21.69 12.02 4.09
C SER A 92 -21.68 12.36 5.58
N HIS A 93 -22.22 13.51 5.98
CA HIS A 93 -22.46 13.80 7.40
C HIS A 93 -23.83 13.27 7.80
N LEU A 94 -23.83 12.40 8.80
CA LEU A 94 -25.00 11.66 9.24
C LEU A 94 -25.55 12.24 10.53
N PHE A 95 -26.85 12.51 10.54
CA PHE A 95 -27.58 13.00 11.72
C PHE A 95 -28.80 12.13 11.95
N ARG A 96 -29.01 11.72 13.19
CA ARG A 96 -30.27 11.09 13.62
C ARG A 96 -31.30 12.17 13.88
N ALA A 97 -32.43 12.11 13.23
CA ALA A 97 -33.55 13.03 13.39
C ALA A 97 -34.74 12.31 14.05
N PHE A 98 -35.33 12.90 15.09
CA PHE A 98 -36.46 12.31 15.81
C PHE A 98 -37.51 13.38 16.13
N SER A 99 -38.79 12.98 16.04
CA SER A 99 -39.94 13.79 16.44
C SER A 99 -40.86 12.98 17.35
N SER A 100 -41.36 13.65 18.39
CA SER A 100 -42.36 13.13 19.32
C SER A 100 -43.80 13.47 18.89
N GLU A 101 -43.98 14.20 17.79
CA GLU A 101 -45.29 14.61 17.28
C GLU A 101 -45.46 14.14 15.83
N PRO A 102 -46.63 13.63 15.44
CA PRO A 102 -46.93 13.36 14.03
C PRO A 102 -46.99 14.66 13.23
N GLY A 103 -46.49 14.65 12.00
CA GLY A 103 -46.45 15.85 11.17
C GLY A 103 -45.44 15.78 10.03
N LYS A 104 -45.49 16.78 9.15
CA LYS A 104 -44.49 16.98 8.08
C LYS A 104 -43.50 18.04 8.53
N TYR A 105 -42.25 17.64 8.64
CA TYR A 105 -41.13 18.49 9.03
C TYR A 105 -40.27 18.80 7.81
N GLU A 106 -39.84 20.04 7.67
CA GLU A 106 -38.92 20.46 6.61
C GLU A 106 -37.69 21.09 7.24
N VAL A 107 -36.52 20.58 6.86
CA VAL A 107 -35.24 21.26 7.10
C VAL A 107 -35.04 22.21 5.92
N PRO A 108 -35.10 23.54 6.13
CA PRO A 108 -34.96 24.49 5.04
C PRO A 108 -33.54 24.45 4.46
N ALA A 109 -33.38 24.90 3.22
CA ALA A 109 -32.05 25.04 2.62
C ALA A 109 -31.17 26.01 3.43
N PHE A 110 -29.91 25.66 3.64
CA PHE A 110 -28.98 26.46 4.43
C PHE A 110 -27.55 26.40 3.87
N SER A 111 -26.77 27.46 4.08
CA SER A 111 -25.39 27.53 3.57
C SER A 111 -24.37 27.26 4.64
N ILE A 112 -23.31 26.53 4.29
CA ILE A 112 -22.13 26.31 5.12
C ILE A 112 -20.93 27.05 4.53
N GLN A 113 -20.05 27.53 5.43
CA GLN A 113 -18.81 28.19 5.08
C GLN A 113 -17.67 27.55 5.85
N ASN A 114 -16.63 27.13 5.14
CA ASN A 114 -15.35 26.72 5.69
C ASN A 114 -14.29 27.52 4.92
N GLY A 115 -13.35 28.19 5.59
CA GLY A 115 -12.41 29.13 4.95
C GLY A 115 -13.06 30.10 3.94
N SER A 116 -12.57 30.09 2.70
CA SER A 116 -13.04 30.95 1.59
C SER A 116 -14.13 30.34 0.69
N SER A 117 -14.56 29.09 0.91
CA SER A 117 -15.52 28.41 0.05
C SER A 117 -16.88 28.24 0.73
N LYS A 118 -17.96 28.51 -0.02
CA LYS A 118 -19.35 28.45 0.43
C LYS A 118 -20.09 27.35 -0.34
N ALA A 119 -20.86 26.53 0.36
CA ALA A 119 -21.72 25.51 -0.24
C ALA A 119 -23.15 25.64 0.30
N GLU A 120 -24.14 25.34 -0.55
CA GLU A 120 -25.56 25.40 -0.21
C GLU A 120 -26.12 23.97 -0.08
N ILE A 121 -26.72 23.69 1.07
CA ILE A 121 -27.37 22.41 1.37
C ILE A 121 -28.85 22.58 1.02
N PRO A 122 -29.43 21.72 0.17
CA PRO A 122 -30.84 21.81 -0.22
C PRO A 122 -31.78 21.42 0.92
N ALA A 123 -33.05 21.84 0.80
CA ALA A 123 -34.09 21.46 1.76
C ALA A 123 -34.42 19.96 1.69
N ALA A 124 -34.82 19.37 2.80
CA ALA A 124 -35.32 18.00 2.86
C ALA A 124 -36.50 17.87 3.82
N THR A 125 -37.40 16.95 3.53
CA THR A 125 -38.65 16.74 4.26
C THR A 125 -38.70 15.37 4.94
N LEU A 126 -39.25 15.33 6.15
CA LEU A 126 -39.55 14.12 6.92
C LEU A 126 -41.05 14.10 7.24
N GLU A 127 -41.73 13.00 6.95
CA GLU A 127 -43.12 12.77 7.34
C GLU A 127 -43.18 11.80 8.52
N VAL A 128 -43.84 12.20 9.60
CA VAL A 128 -43.98 11.41 10.84
C VAL A 128 -45.44 10.99 10.99
N LEU A 129 -45.69 9.69 10.92
CA LEU A 129 -47.03 9.08 10.99
C LEU A 129 -47.45 8.82 12.45
N ASP A 130 -48.76 8.87 12.69
CA ASP A 130 -49.38 8.56 13.99
C ASP A 130 -49.27 7.06 14.33
N ALA A 131 -48.90 6.75 15.58
CA ALA A 131 -48.81 5.40 16.12
C ALA A 131 -50.11 4.58 15.98
N ALA A 132 -51.29 5.21 15.96
CA ALA A 132 -52.58 4.53 15.86
C ALA A 132 -52.88 3.94 14.47
N THR A 133 -52.14 4.35 13.43
CA THR A 133 -52.33 3.83 12.05
C THR A 133 -51.48 2.57 11.80
N ALA A 134 -50.68 2.15 12.77
CA ALA A 134 -49.68 1.08 12.65
C ALA A 134 -50.23 -0.36 12.85
N GLN A 135 -51.51 -0.54 13.16
CA GLN A 135 -52.10 -1.86 13.36
C GLN A 135 -52.63 -2.53 12.08
N ALA A 136 -52.45 -1.89 10.91
CA ALA A 136 -52.81 -2.47 9.61
C ALA A 136 -51.61 -2.95 8.76
N GLU A 137 -50.36 -2.72 9.18
CA GLU A 137 -49.17 -3.17 8.43
C GLU A 137 -48.11 -3.72 9.40
N ALA A 138 -48.37 -4.92 9.91
CA ALA A 138 -47.41 -5.79 10.59
C ALA A 138 -46.88 -6.86 9.62
N GLY A 139 -46.38 -6.43 8.47
CA GLY A 139 -45.84 -7.29 7.42
C GLY A 139 -44.68 -6.61 6.71
N ASP A 140 -43.51 -6.54 7.35
CA ASP A 140 -42.34 -5.91 6.69
C ASP A 140 -40.99 -6.55 7.10
N ALA A 141 -41.02 -7.86 7.39
CA ALA A 141 -39.81 -8.68 7.32
C ALA A 141 -39.42 -8.99 5.85
N GLU A 142 -40.37 -8.87 4.91
CA GLU A 142 -40.16 -9.18 3.49
C GLU A 142 -39.38 -8.10 2.73
N SER A 143 -39.37 -6.84 3.18
CA SER A 143 -38.71 -5.73 2.48
C SER A 143 -37.25 -5.48 2.91
N ARG A 144 -36.84 -5.92 4.11
CA ARG A 144 -35.49 -5.63 4.64
C ARG A 144 -34.44 -6.57 4.05
N THR A 145 -33.40 -5.99 3.48
CA THR A 145 -32.26 -6.71 2.87
C THR A 145 -31.34 -7.33 3.92
N ALA A 146 -31.00 -6.57 4.97
CA ALA A 146 -30.19 -7.00 6.11
C ALA A 146 -30.52 -6.18 7.37
N TRP A 147 -30.44 -6.78 8.57
CA TRP A 147 -30.62 -6.07 9.85
C TRP A 147 -29.90 -6.79 11.01
N LEU A 148 -29.64 -6.07 12.10
CA LEU A 148 -29.09 -6.65 13.33
C LEU A 148 -30.18 -6.79 14.42
N GLU A 149 -30.06 -7.81 15.25
CA GLU A 149 -30.82 -7.97 16.48
C GLU A 149 -29.88 -8.16 17.66
N LEU A 150 -30.21 -7.52 18.77
CA LEU A 150 -29.47 -7.62 20.03
C LEU A 150 -30.21 -8.57 20.96
N LYS A 151 -29.45 -9.40 21.67
CA LYS A 151 -29.93 -10.29 22.72
C LYS A 151 -29.20 -9.93 24.01
N LEU A 152 -29.85 -9.09 24.81
CA LEU A 152 -29.41 -8.78 26.16
C LEU A 152 -29.88 -9.86 27.14
N PRO A 153 -29.09 -10.17 28.19
CA PRO A 153 -29.52 -11.10 29.23
C PRO A 153 -30.64 -10.50 30.11
N ARG A 154 -30.62 -9.18 30.32
CA ARG A 154 -31.57 -8.43 31.16
C ARG A 154 -31.88 -7.06 30.55
N GLU A 155 -33.02 -6.49 30.90
CA GLU A 155 -33.45 -5.16 30.46
C GLU A 155 -32.75 -4.02 31.23
N THR A 156 -32.30 -4.31 32.45
CA THR A 156 -31.60 -3.40 33.34
C THR A 156 -30.18 -3.93 33.63
N LEU A 157 -29.21 -3.01 33.70
CA LEU A 157 -27.81 -3.30 34.02
C LEU A 157 -27.29 -2.32 35.08
N TYR A 158 -26.26 -2.67 35.82
CA TYR A 158 -25.58 -1.71 36.72
C TYR A 158 -24.38 -1.05 36.05
N VAL A 159 -24.06 0.20 36.43
CA VAL A 159 -22.81 0.83 35.98
C VAL A 159 -21.60 0.03 36.46
N GLY A 160 -20.70 -0.29 35.52
CA GLY A 160 -19.48 -1.08 35.78
C GLY A 160 -19.69 -2.59 35.79
N GLU A 161 -20.94 -3.07 35.68
CA GLU A 161 -21.24 -4.49 35.48
C GLU A 161 -20.78 -4.93 34.08
N THR A 162 -20.10 -6.06 33.99
CA THR A 162 -19.76 -6.68 32.71
C THR A 162 -20.75 -7.81 32.43
N THR A 163 -21.40 -7.81 31.27
CA THR A 163 -22.38 -8.85 30.91
C THR A 163 -22.19 -9.33 29.46
N PRO A 164 -22.29 -10.64 29.17
CA PRO A 164 -22.26 -11.12 27.79
C PRO A 164 -23.57 -10.80 27.07
N ILE A 165 -23.48 -10.23 25.87
CA ILE A 165 -24.60 -9.98 24.97
C ILE A 165 -24.41 -10.74 23.66
N GLY A 166 -25.52 -11.13 23.04
CA GLY A 166 -25.53 -11.73 21.70
C GLY A 166 -25.93 -10.71 20.63
N ILE A 167 -25.25 -10.72 19.49
CA ILE A 167 -25.58 -9.89 18.33
C ILE A 167 -25.79 -10.79 17.12
N ARG A 168 -26.91 -10.61 16.43
CA ARG A 168 -27.31 -11.42 15.28
C ARG A 168 -27.53 -10.59 14.05
N LEU A 169 -26.80 -10.86 12.98
CA LEU A 169 -27.08 -10.33 11.65
C LEU A 169 -28.00 -11.29 10.90
N PHE A 170 -29.11 -10.76 10.39
CA PHE A 170 -30.00 -11.46 9.49
C PHE A 170 -29.81 -10.95 8.05
N LEU A 171 -29.60 -11.88 7.13
CA LEU A 171 -29.46 -11.61 5.69
C LEU A 171 -30.60 -12.27 4.92
N ASN A 172 -31.41 -11.46 4.24
CA ASN A 172 -32.54 -11.96 3.46
C ASN A 172 -32.04 -12.69 2.20
N SER A 173 -32.11 -14.03 2.22
CA SER A 173 -31.52 -14.87 1.16
C SER A 173 -32.35 -14.88 -0.13
N GLN A 174 -33.56 -14.31 -0.13
CA GLN A 174 -34.36 -14.12 -1.35
C GLN A 174 -33.95 -12.88 -2.13
N GLN A 175 -33.45 -11.85 -1.45
CA GLN A 175 -32.97 -10.62 -2.08
C GLN A 175 -31.48 -10.64 -2.34
N ILE A 176 -30.71 -11.30 -1.46
CA ILE A 176 -29.26 -11.37 -1.51
C ILE A 176 -28.84 -12.70 -2.15
N ARG A 177 -27.98 -12.63 -3.17
CA ARG A 177 -27.30 -13.79 -3.76
C ARG A 177 -26.05 -14.14 -2.98
N ASP A 178 -25.29 -13.11 -2.62
CA ASP A 178 -24.02 -13.20 -1.93
C ASP A 178 -23.81 -11.94 -1.06
N ALA A 179 -23.16 -12.08 0.08
CA ALA A 179 -22.84 -11.00 1.00
C ALA A 179 -21.45 -11.22 1.59
N SER A 180 -20.66 -10.16 1.68
CA SER A 180 -19.41 -10.16 2.43
C SER A 180 -19.48 -9.06 3.47
N LEU A 181 -19.00 -9.36 4.67
CA LEU A 181 -18.81 -8.36 5.70
C LEU A 181 -17.69 -7.41 5.27
N ARG A 182 -17.85 -6.11 5.52
CA ARG A 182 -16.77 -5.12 5.33
C ARG A 182 -16.02 -4.80 6.62
N ALA A 183 -16.57 -5.21 7.75
CA ALA A 183 -15.94 -5.22 9.06
C ALA A 183 -16.09 -6.64 9.65
N GLU A 184 -15.15 -7.08 10.48
CA GLU A 184 -15.14 -8.44 11.03
C GLU A 184 -16.27 -8.68 12.05
N HIS A 185 -16.72 -7.61 12.72
CA HIS A 185 -17.80 -7.63 13.69
C HIS A 185 -18.63 -6.33 13.61
N PRO A 186 -19.85 -6.30 14.20
CA PRO A 186 -20.63 -5.08 14.36
C PRO A 186 -19.90 -4.05 15.23
N GLU A 187 -20.04 -2.77 14.90
CA GLU A 187 -19.48 -1.65 15.67
C GLU A 187 -20.57 -1.00 16.51
N LYS A 188 -20.26 -0.69 17.78
CA LYS A 188 -21.21 0.01 18.67
C LYS A 188 -21.14 1.51 18.45
N VAL A 189 -22.32 2.11 18.39
CA VAL A 189 -22.51 3.56 18.31
C VAL A 189 -22.69 4.16 19.71
N GLY A 190 -21.99 5.27 19.99
CA GLY A 190 -22.09 6.03 21.24
C GLY A 190 -21.01 5.69 22.28
N ASP A 191 -20.98 6.39 23.41
CA ASP A 191 -19.90 6.31 24.43
C ASP A 191 -20.38 5.81 25.79
N ALA A 192 -21.65 5.40 25.91
CA ALA A 192 -22.26 4.99 27.17
C ALA A 192 -21.86 3.58 27.65
N PHE A 193 -21.29 2.77 26.76
CA PHE A 193 -20.87 1.39 27.04
C PHE A 193 -19.45 1.16 26.51
N SER A 194 -18.65 0.34 27.19
CA SER A 194 -17.46 -0.30 26.62
C SER A 194 -17.78 -1.73 26.18
N ILE A 195 -16.99 -2.24 25.24
CA ILE A 195 -17.16 -3.56 24.63
C ILE A 195 -15.82 -4.30 24.71
N GLY A 196 -15.86 -5.58 25.07
CA GLY A 196 -14.69 -6.47 25.04
C GLY A 196 -14.45 -7.11 23.67
N GLU A 197 -13.67 -8.19 23.66
CA GLU A 197 -13.42 -8.95 22.44
C GLU A 197 -14.65 -9.75 21.99
N PHE A 198 -14.85 -9.81 20.67
CA PHE A 198 -15.91 -10.59 20.05
C PHE A 198 -15.55 -12.07 20.01
N SER A 199 -16.54 -12.94 20.22
CA SER A 199 -16.36 -14.37 19.96
C SER A 199 -16.18 -14.66 18.46
N ASP A 200 -15.60 -15.81 18.15
CA ASP A 200 -15.63 -16.37 16.79
C ASP A 200 -17.03 -16.29 16.17
N MET A 201 -17.10 -15.82 14.93
CA MET A 201 -18.33 -15.75 14.17
C MET A 201 -18.88 -17.17 13.92
N SER A 202 -20.17 -17.36 14.19
CA SER A 202 -20.89 -18.57 13.76
C SER A 202 -21.97 -18.22 12.75
N GLN A 203 -22.13 -19.04 11.71
CA GLN A 203 -23.08 -18.79 10.62
C GLN A 203 -23.99 -19.99 10.41
N ASN A 204 -25.30 -19.74 10.40
CA ASN A 204 -26.32 -20.76 10.17
C ASN A 204 -27.40 -20.26 9.20
N ARG A 205 -28.07 -21.19 8.51
CA ARG A 205 -29.26 -20.85 7.70
C ARG A 205 -30.52 -21.21 8.47
N ALA A 206 -31.46 -20.28 8.52
CA ALA A 206 -32.72 -20.43 9.23
C ALA A 206 -33.90 -19.95 8.37
N ALA A 207 -35.11 -20.29 8.79
CA ALA A 207 -36.34 -19.73 8.23
C ALA A 207 -37.02 -18.86 9.31
N LEU A 208 -37.06 -17.55 9.09
CA LEU A 208 -37.74 -16.60 9.98
C LEU A 208 -39.13 -16.30 9.40
N ASN A 209 -40.20 -16.75 10.05
CA ASN A 209 -41.58 -16.60 9.58
C ASN A 209 -41.79 -17.08 8.12
N GLY A 210 -41.09 -18.14 7.71
CA GLY A 210 -41.13 -18.69 6.34
C GLY A 210 -40.16 -18.03 5.34
N LEU A 211 -39.48 -16.94 5.72
CA LEU A 211 -38.45 -16.29 4.92
C LEU A 211 -37.08 -16.96 5.14
N PRO A 212 -36.41 -17.45 4.07
CA PRO A 212 -35.07 -18.00 4.20
C PRO A 212 -34.08 -16.89 4.51
N VAL A 213 -33.45 -16.98 5.67
CA VAL A 213 -32.45 -16.02 6.15
C VAL A 213 -31.15 -16.75 6.46
N THR A 214 -30.04 -16.05 6.23
CA THR A 214 -28.75 -16.46 6.78
C THR A 214 -28.52 -15.65 8.04
N VAL A 215 -28.23 -16.32 9.15
CA VAL A 215 -27.99 -15.72 10.46
C VAL A 215 -26.50 -15.84 10.77
N VAL A 216 -25.91 -14.72 11.16
CA VAL A 216 -24.54 -14.64 11.65
C VAL A 216 -24.59 -14.18 13.10
N ASP A 217 -24.02 -14.96 14.01
CA ASP A 217 -24.07 -14.74 15.45
C ASP A 217 -22.67 -14.36 15.98
N TRP A 218 -22.64 -13.35 16.83
CA TRP A 218 -21.51 -12.98 17.68
C TRP A 218 -21.94 -12.89 19.15
N ASN A 219 -21.02 -13.17 20.07
CA ASN A 219 -21.16 -12.82 21.48
C ASN A 219 -20.05 -11.86 21.88
N VAL A 220 -20.35 -10.93 22.78
CA VAL A 220 -19.38 -9.93 23.24
C VAL A 220 -19.69 -9.48 24.66
N LEU A 221 -18.67 -9.08 25.41
CA LEU A 221 -18.84 -8.46 26.71
C LEU A 221 -19.24 -7.00 26.58
N LEU A 222 -20.29 -6.59 27.28
CA LEU A 222 -20.78 -5.21 27.36
C LEU A 222 -20.62 -4.71 28.79
N THR A 223 -20.00 -3.53 28.98
CA THR A 223 -19.89 -2.88 30.30
C THR A 223 -20.46 -1.46 30.25
N PRO A 224 -21.54 -1.14 31.00
CA PRO A 224 -22.12 0.20 31.04
C PRO A 224 -21.22 1.18 31.82
N LEU A 225 -21.04 2.38 31.29
CA LEU A 225 -20.17 3.42 31.85
C LEU A 225 -20.93 4.61 32.44
N LYS A 226 -22.20 4.81 32.05
CA LYS A 226 -23.04 5.95 32.46
C LYS A 226 -24.38 5.47 33.01
N THR A 227 -24.84 6.06 34.10
CA THR A 227 -26.18 5.79 34.68
C THR A 227 -27.30 6.39 33.83
N GLY A 228 -28.52 5.87 34.01
CA GLY A 228 -29.74 6.34 33.36
C GLY A 228 -30.09 5.54 32.09
N PRO A 229 -31.17 5.91 31.41
CA PRO A 229 -31.52 5.30 30.13
C PRO A 229 -30.47 5.66 29.07
N GLN A 230 -29.87 4.64 28.44
CA GLN A 230 -28.86 4.83 27.40
C GLN A 230 -29.19 4.00 26.16
N PRO A 231 -29.04 4.57 24.95
CA PRO A 231 -29.28 3.84 23.71
C PRO A 231 -28.14 2.85 23.45
N LEU A 232 -28.48 1.59 23.18
CA LEU A 232 -27.54 0.55 22.74
C LEU A 232 -27.80 0.21 21.28
N ILE A 233 -26.82 0.50 20.43
CA ILE A 233 -26.97 0.41 18.96
C ILE A 233 -25.69 -0.12 18.34
N PHE A 234 -25.86 -1.02 17.38
CA PHE A 234 -24.78 -1.53 16.56
C PHE A 234 -25.05 -1.30 15.08
N GLU A 235 -23.97 -1.07 14.33
CA GLU A 235 -23.98 -1.00 12.88
C GLU A 235 -22.95 -1.95 12.27
N LEU A 236 -23.22 -2.42 11.05
CA LEU A 236 -22.33 -3.31 10.33
C LEU A 236 -22.35 -3.00 8.83
N PRO A 237 -21.25 -2.48 8.25
CA PRO A 237 -21.15 -2.29 6.82
C PRO A 237 -20.98 -3.63 6.09
N LEU A 238 -21.72 -3.78 4.99
CA LEU A 238 -21.81 -4.99 4.17
C LEU A 238 -21.61 -4.68 2.69
N ALA A 239 -21.09 -5.64 1.93
CA ALA A 239 -21.08 -5.62 0.48
C ALA A 239 -21.96 -6.76 -0.07
N VAL A 240 -23.16 -6.42 -0.54
CA VAL A 240 -24.17 -7.38 -0.98
C VAL A 240 -24.30 -7.41 -2.51
N VAL A 241 -24.62 -8.59 -3.04
CA VAL A 241 -25.01 -8.79 -4.44
C VAL A 241 -26.50 -9.09 -4.45
N SER A 242 -27.30 -8.15 -4.97
CA SER A 242 -28.73 -8.35 -5.13
C SER A 242 -29.02 -9.42 -6.20
N ARG A 243 -30.02 -10.26 -5.97
CA ARG A 243 -30.52 -11.22 -6.98
C ARG A 243 -31.23 -10.55 -8.15
N ASN A 244 -31.72 -9.32 -7.96
CA ASN A 244 -32.49 -8.57 -8.96
C ASN A 244 -31.65 -7.59 -9.79
N SER A 245 -30.34 -7.46 -9.54
CA SER A 245 -29.49 -6.56 -10.34
C SER A 245 -29.25 -7.17 -11.73
N THR A 246 -29.85 -6.58 -12.76
CA THR A 246 -29.46 -6.80 -14.16
C THR A 246 -28.11 -6.12 -14.38
N LEU A 247 -27.03 -6.89 -14.34
CA LEU A 247 -25.70 -6.39 -14.71
C LEU A 247 -25.76 -5.78 -16.13
N PRO A 248 -25.22 -4.56 -16.35
CA PRO A 248 -24.98 -4.05 -17.69
C PRO A 248 -24.16 -5.07 -18.47
N ASN A 249 -24.55 -5.33 -19.73
CA ASN A 249 -23.90 -6.26 -20.67
C ASN A 249 -22.37 -6.29 -20.49
N ASP A 250 -21.86 -7.25 -19.71
CA ASP A 250 -20.43 -7.42 -19.48
C ASP A 250 -19.82 -8.03 -20.75
N PRO A 251 -18.97 -7.28 -21.50
CA PRO A 251 -18.38 -7.76 -22.75
C PRO A 251 -17.41 -8.94 -22.56
N PHE A 252 -17.11 -9.33 -21.32
CA PHE A 252 -16.29 -10.50 -20.97
C PHE A 252 -17.08 -11.66 -20.34
N GLY A 253 -18.39 -11.49 -20.08
CA GLY A 253 -19.22 -12.47 -19.37
C GLY A 253 -19.31 -13.83 -20.08
N SER A 254 -19.30 -13.84 -21.42
CA SER A 254 -19.29 -15.07 -22.22
C SER A 254 -17.95 -15.80 -22.23
N PHE A 255 -16.85 -15.14 -21.83
CA PHE A 255 -15.49 -15.71 -21.92
C PHE A 255 -15.06 -16.44 -20.65
N PHE A 256 -15.62 -16.07 -19.48
CA PHE A 256 -15.24 -16.61 -18.17
C PHE A 256 -16.40 -17.27 -17.40
N GLY A 257 -17.48 -17.66 -18.09
CA GLY A 257 -18.51 -18.52 -17.49
C GLY A 257 -19.39 -17.86 -16.42
N GLY A 258 -19.76 -16.59 -16.58
CA GLY A 258 -20.78 -15.93 -15.75
C GLY A 258 -20.37 -15.57 -14.31
N ASN A 259 -19.18 -16.00 -13.84
CA ASN A 259 -18.63 -15.74 -12.51
C ASN A 259 -17.22 -15.12 -12.61
N SER A 260 -17.10 -13.97 -13.28
CA SER A 260 -15.82 -13.28 -13.47
C SER A 260 -15.35 -12.58 -12.17
N PRO A 261 -14.05 -12.62 -11.83
CA PRO A 261 -13.46 -11.79 -10.76
C PRO A 261 -13.75 -10.28 -10.94
N PHE A 262 -13.95 -9.85 -12.18
CA PHE A 262 -14.33 -8.47 -12.51
C PHE A 262 -15.75 -8.11 -12.03
N SER A 263 -16.73 -9.02 -12.15
CA SER A 263 -18.09 -8.77 -11.65
C SER A 263 -18.19 -8.87 -10.13
N GLN A 264 -17.31 -9.65 -9.48
CA GLN A 264 -17.13 -9.63 -8.03
C GLN A 264 -16.55 -8.30 -7.51
N MET A 265 -15.75 -7.61 -8.32
CA MET A 265 -15.11 -6.33 -7.96
C MET A 265 -16.04 -5.12 -8.16
N PHE A 266 -16.94 -5.14 -9.16
CA PHE A 266 -17.78 -3.98 -9.50
C PHE A 266 -19.29 -4.18 -9.30
N GLY A 267 -19.74 -5.37 -8.91
CA GLY A 267 -21.15 -5.74 -8.77
C GLY A 267 -21.69 -5.79 -7.34
N ARG A 268 -20.92 -5.39 -6.32
CA ARG A 268 -21.35 -5.39 -4.92
C ARG A 268 -21.86 -4.00 -4.51
N GLU A 269 -23.10 -3.94 -4.05
CA GLU A 269 -23.69 -2.75 -3.44
C GLU A 269 -23.25 -2.65 -1.98
N GLY A 270 -22.80 -1.47 -1.56
CA GLY A 270 -22.50 -1.22 -0.15
C GLY A 270 -23.79 -0.87 0.60
N ILE A 271 -24.14 -1.66 1.61
CA ILE A 271 -25.25 -1.36 2.53
C ILE A 271 -24.75 -1.43 3.97
N THR A 272 -25.45 -0.79 4.90
CA THR A 272 -25.16 -0.91 6.34
C THR A 272 -26.36 -1.53 7.02
N ALA A 273 -26.15 -2.59 7.79
CA ALA A 273 -27.16 -3.17 8.67
C ALA A 273 -27.10 -2.48 10.04
N TYR A 274 -28.26 -2.20 10.62
CA TYR A 274 -28.38 -1.57 11.93
C TYR A 274 -29.19 -2.44 12.88
N SER A 275 -28.88 -2.33 14.18
CA SER A 275 -29.77 -2.86 15.22
C SER A 275 -30.95 -1.92 15.44
N LYS A 276 -31.99 -2.43 16.10
CA LYS A 276 -33.01 -1.54 16.67
C LYS A 276 -32.35 -0.65 17.73
N ASP A 277 -32.87 0.56 17.87
CA ASP A 277 -32.53 1.42 19.01
C ASP A 277 -33.14 0.81 20.26
N GLN A 278 -32.29 0.18 21.07
CA GLN A 278 -32.71 -0.44 22.32
C GLN A 278 -32.23 0.45 23.47
N GLU A 279 -33.17 1.12 24.11
CA GLU A 279 -32.91 1.88 25.33
C GLU A 279 -32.70 0.89 26.48
N VAL A 280 -31.51 0.90 27.08
CA VAL A 280 -31.15 0.06 28.23
C VAL A 280 -31.11 0.93 29.47
N GLU A 281 -31.84 0.54 30.50
CA GLU A 281 -31.86 1.27 31.77
C GLU A 281 -30.65 0.87 32.62
N ILE A 282 -29.76 1.83 32.88
CA ILE A 282 -28.53 1.58 33.65
C ILE A 282 -28.66 2.17 35.05
N LEU A 283 -28.62 1.30 36.05
CA LEU A 283 -28.79 1.65 37.46
C LEU A 283 -27.43 2.01 38.11
N PRO A 284 -27.40 3.01 39.02
CA PRO A 284 -26.25 3.19 39.90
C PRO A 284 -26.15 2.02 40.90
N LEU A 285 -24.92 1.72 41.35
CA LEU A 285 -24.73 0.79 42.46
C LEU A 285 -25.39 1.34 43.74
N PRO A 286 -26.16 0.53 44.51
CA PRO A 286 -26.80 0.98 45.74
C PRO A 286 -25.79 1.57 46.74
N THR A 287 -26.16 2.62 47.44
CA THR A 287 -25.32 3.21 48.51
C THR A 287 -25.66 2.64 49.89
N ALA A 288 -26.87 2.10 50.07
CA ALA A 288 -27.27 1.42 51.28
C ALA A 288 -26.55 0.07 51.39
N ASN A 289 -26.11 -0.27 52.61
CA ASN A 289 -25.42 -1.53 52.94
C ASN A 289 -24.15 -1.81 52.12
N ARG A 290 -23.54 -0.78 51.50
CA ARG A 290 -22.23 -0.92 50.85
C ARG A 290 -21.15 -1.13 51.91
N PRO A 291 -20.40 -2.25 51.88
CA PRO A 291 -19.27 -2.47 52.79
C PRO A 291 -18.14 -1.45 52.56
N ASP A 292 -17.44 -1.06 53.62
CA ASP A 292 -16.30 -0.12 53.56
C ASP A 292 -15.10 -0.70 52.78
N ASP A 293 -15.02 -2.02 52.70
CA ASP A 293 -13.98 -2.81 52.01
C ASP A 293 -14.38 -3.23 50.59
N PHE A 294 -15.45 -2.66 50.04
CA PHE A 294 -15.85 -2.89 48.65
C PHE A 294 -14.86 -2.25 47.66
N THR A 295 -14.18 -3.09 46.87
CA THR A 295 -13.11 -2.66 45.94
C THR A 295 -13.53 -2.70 44.46
N GLY A 296 -14.83 -2.80 44.18
CA GLY A 296 -15.35 -2.70 42.80
C GLY A 296 -15.65 -4.02 42.09
N GLY A 297 -15.63 -5.16 42.80
CA GLY A 297 -16.08 -6.45 42.24
C GLY A 297 -17.59 -6.46 41.99
N ILE A 298 -18.01 -6.67 40.74
CA ILE A 298 -19.41 -6.73 40.32
C ILE A 298 -19.63 -8.03 39.54
N GLY A 299 -20.48 -8.90 40.07
CA GLY A 299 -20.72 -10.24 39.56
C GLY A 299 -21.01 -11.24 40.67
N SER A 300 -21.02 -12.52 40.32
CA SER A 300 -21.17 -13.61 41.28
C SER A 300 -19.81 -14.26 41.50
N PHE A 301 -19.28 -14.15 42.72
CA PHE A 301 -17.94 -14.61 43.07
C PHE A 301 -17.95 -15.51 44.30
N GLN A 302 -17.02 -16.47 44.34
CA GLN A 302 -16.85 -17.42 45.43
C GLN A 302 -15.36 -17.65 45.68
N LEU A 303 -15.00 -17.85 46.95
CA LEU A 303 -13.65 -18.23 47.35
C LEU A 303 -13.42 -19.71 47.06
N GLU A 304 -12.41 -20.05 46.25
CA GLU A 304 -12.12 -21.44 45.85
C GLU A 304 -11.05 -22.08 46.74
N GLU A 305 -9.90 -21.42 46.89
CA GLU A 305 -8.78 -21.97 47.67
C GLU A 305 -7.91 -20.85 48.27
N THR A 306 -7.27 -21.17 49.40
CA THR A 306 -6.20 -20.34 50.01
C THR A 306 -4.97 -21.20 50.23
N GLN A 307 -3.80 -20.68 49.87
CA GLN A 307 -2.53 -21.41 49.95
C GLN A 307 -1.44 -20.54 50.56
N ILE A 308 -0.61 -21.14 51.41
CA ILE A 308 0.62 -20.53 51.93
C ILE A 308 1.84 -21.30 51.43
N SER A 309 2.88 -20.56 51.06
CA SER A 309 4.16 -21.14 50.62
C SER A 309 4.93 -21.86 51.74
N SER A 310 4.73 -21.48 53.01
CA SER A 310 5.29 -22.18 54.18
C SER A 310 4.40 -22.03 55.41
N THR A 311 4.28 -23.10 56.20
CA THR A 311 3.61 -23.13 57.52
C THR A 311 4.52 -22.76 58.68
N GLU A 312 5.84 -22.70 58.44
CA GLU A 312 6.86 -22.31 59.42
C GLU A 312 7.73 -21.19 58.83
N VAL A 313 7.79 -20.04 59.51
CA VAL A 313 8.52 -18.85 59.06
C VAL A 313 9.22 -18.16 60.24
N GLN A 314 10.26 -17.38 59.99
CA GLN A 314 10.91 -16.57 61.02
C GLN A 314 10.37 -15.13 61.05
N VAL A 315 10.46 -14.44 62.20
CA VAL A 315 10.16 -13.00 62.26
C VAL A 315 11.03 -12.24 61.25
N GLY A 316 10.38 -11.49 60.35
CA GLY A 316 11.04 -10.74 59.27
C GLY A 316 11.25 -11.51 57.96
N GLU A 317 10.93 -12.81 57.91
CA GLU A 317 11.01 -13.63 56.69
C GLU A 317 9.73 -13.49 55.85
N PRO A 318 9.81 -13.07 54.58
CA PRO A 318 8.64 -12.99 53.70
C PRO A 318 8.15 -14.38 53.30
N PHE A 319 6.83 -14.56 53.22
CA PHE A 319 6.20 -15.72 52.58
C PHE A 319 5.06 -15.29 51.67
N LEU A 320 4.72 -16.14 50.70
CA LEU A 320 3.61 -15.96 49.78
C LEU A 320 2.32 -16.55 50.35
N PHE A 321 1.23 -15.78 50.28
CA PHE A 321 -0.13 -16.17 50.58
C PHE A 321 -1.02 -15.93 49.35
N SER A 322 -1.57 -16.99 48.77
CA SER A 322 -2.39 -16.94 47.56
C SER A 322 -3.87 -17.15 47.90
N ILE A 323 -4.73 -16.30 47.34
CA ILE A 323 -6.18 -16.33 47.47
C ILE A 323 -6.78 -16.51 46.07
N GLN A 324 -7.55 -17.57 45.85
CA GLN A 324 -8.23 -17.83 44.58
C GLN A 324 -9.71 -17.48 44.67
N VAL A 325 -10.15 -16.58 43.79
CA VAL A 325 -11.55 -16.16 43.64
C VAL A 325 -12.05 -16.67 42.29
N SER A 326 -13.10 -17.47 42.31
CA SER A 326 -13.77 -17.98 41.11
C SER A 326 -15.15 -17.34 40.95
N GLY A 327 -15.68 -17.27 39.73
CA GLY A 327 -16.98 -16.64 39.51
C GLY A 327 -17.23 -16.19 38.08
N GLU A 328 -18.23 -15.33 37.93
CA GLU A 328 -18.65 -14.67 36.70
C GLU A 328 -18.81 -13.17 36.96
N GLY A 329 -18.16 -12.31 36.16
CA GLY A 329 -18.27 -10.87 36.35
C GLY A 329 -17.10 -10.08 35.77
N ASN A 330 -16.83 -8.92 36.38
CA ASN A 330 -15.87 -7.93 35.90
C ASN A 330 -14.39 -8.24 36.29
N PHE A 331 -13.89 -9.44 35.99
CA PHE A 331 -12.53 -9.87 36.40
C PHE A 331 -11.38 -8.92 36.02
N GLU A 332 -11.48 -8.21 34.90
CA GLU A 332 -10.50 -7.22 34.46
C GLU A 332 -10.32 -6.09 35.49
N ARG A 333 -11.43 -5.70 36.15
CA ARG A 333 -11.47 -4.61 37.14
C ARG A 333 -11.56 -5.10 38.58
N LEU A 334 -11.53 -6.41 38.79
CA LEU A 334 -11.62 -7.01 40.11
C LEU A 334 -10.33 -6.74 40.91
N GLU A 335 -10.43 -5.95 41.97
CA GLU A 335 -9.31 -5.64 42.85
C GLU A 335 -9.10 -6.73 43.91
N ALA A 336 -7.93 -6.69 44.57
CA ALA A 336 -7.56 -7.71 45.54
C ALA A 336 -8.36 -7.60 46.86
N PRO A 337 -8.58 -8.72 47.57
CA PRO A 337 -9.17 -8.71 48.91
C PRO A 337 -8.43 -7.79 49.89
N VAL A 338 -9.16 -7.11 50.75
CA VAL A 338 -8.60 -6.12 51.69
C VAL A 338 -8.15 -6.82 52.97
N LEU A 339 -6.96 -6.46 53.45
CA LEU A 339 -6.42 -6.92 54.72
C LEU A 339 -7.14 -6.21 55.89
N GLN A 340 -7.82 -6.96 56.75
CA GLN A 340 -8.57 -6.44 57.91
C GLN A 340 -7.70 -6.28 59.18
N ALA A 341 -6.38 -6.55 59.09
CA ALA A 341 -5.50 -6.58 60.26
C ALA A 341 -5.00 -5.19 60.68
N ASN A 342 -4.82 -5.00 61.99
CA ASN A 342 -4.05 -3.87 62.52
C ASN A 342 -2.61 -3.93 61.94
N ASN A 343 -2.25 -2.98 61.07
CA ASN A 343 -0.98 -2.88 60.32
C ASN A 343 0.32 -2.89 61.17
N GLU A 344 0.24 -3.16 62.46
CA GLU A 344 1.36 -3.23 63.39
C GLU A 344 2.08 -4.59 63.38
N LYS A 345 1.37 -5.69 63.06
CA LYS A 345 1.92 -7.07 63.11
C LYS A 345 2.42 -7.62 61.78
N TRP A 346 2.02 -7.00 60.68
CA TRP A 346 2.32 -7.47 59.32
C TRP A 346 2.94 -6.33 58.52
N LYS A 347 3.80 -6.67 57.56
CA LYS A 347 4.14 -5.79 56.44
C LYS A 347 3.63 -6.47 55.17
N ASP A 348 2.74 -5.80 54.46
CA ASP A 348 2.18 -6.25 53.20
C ASP A 348 2.77 -5.46 52.03
N TYR A 349 2.62 -6.06 50.84
CA TYR A 349 3.03 -5.50 49.56
C TYR A 349 1.85 -5.67 48.59
N SER A 350 1.83 -4.87 47.53
CA SER A 350 0.84 -5.01 46.46
C SER A 350 0.84 -6.44 45.92
N PRO A 351 -0.31 -7.13 45.85
CA PRO A 351 -0.35 -8.52 45.43
C PRO A 351 -0.10 -8.65 43.93
N GLU A 352 0.55 -9.74 43.54
CA GLU A 352 0.58 -10.17 42.15
C GLU A 352 -0.75 -10.84 41.78
N THR A 353 -1.21 -10.64 40.54
CA THR A 353 -2.49 -11.22 40.10
C THR A 353 -2.34 -12.03 38.82
N SER A 354 -3.05 -13.15 38.74
CA SER A 354 -3.19 -13.93 37.52
C SER A 354 -4.65 -14.33 37.33
N PHE A 355 -5.09 -14.40 36.06
CA PHE A 355 -6.46 -14.80 35.72
C PHE A 355 -6.44 -15.99 34.78
N THR A 356 -7.22 -17.00 35.11
CA THR A 356 -7.43 -18.20 34.28
C THR A 356 -8.89 -18.24 33.82
N PRO A 357 -9.18 -17.93 32.54
CA PRO A 357 -10.54 -17.98 32.02
C PRO A 357 -11.08 -19.42 31.99
N ARG A 358 -12.37 -19.57 32.29
CA ARG A 358 -13.15 -20.83 32.19
C ARG A 358 -14.08 -20.84 30.99
N ASP A 359 -14.28 -19.71 30.35
CA ASP A 359 -15.04 -19.55 29.11
C ASP A 359 -14.22 -18.81 28.05
N ARG A 360 -14.75 -18.72 26.82
CA ARG A 360 -14.05 -18.08 25.69
C ARG A 360 -14.06 -16.56 25.74
N LEU A 361 -15.05 -15.95 26.41
CA LEU A 361 -15.17 -14.50 26.51
C LEU A 361 -14.41 -13.94 27.73
N SER A 362 -13.76 -14.78 28.53
CA SER A 362 -13.13 -14.39 29.78
C SER A 362 -14.11 -13.75 30.79
N TYR A 363 -15.40 -14.07 30.66
CA TYR A 363 -16.45 -13.63 31.58
C TYR A 363 -16.43 -14.42 32.89
N ALA A 364 -16.14 -15.72 32.78
CA ALA A 364 -16.09 -16.67 33.87
C ALA A 364 -14.65 -17.15 34.05
N GLY A 365 -14.19 -17.30 35.28
CA GLY A 365 -12.82 -17.74 35.50
C GLY A 365 -12.41 -17.83 36.96
N VAL A 366 -11.10 -17.95 37.16
CA VAL A 366 -10.44 -17.93 38.47
C VAL A 366 -9.37 -16.85 38.47
N LYS A 367 -9.48 -15.89 39.39
CA LYS A 367 -8.47 -14.87 39.65
C LYS A 367 -7.70 -15.23 40.91
N THR A 368 -6.38 -15.36 40.79
CA THR A 368 -5.48 -15.64 41.91
C THR A 368 -4.78 -14.35 42.33
N PHE A 369 -4.88 -14.01 43.60
CA PHE A 369 -4.18 -12.90 44.24
C PHE A 369 -3.08 -13.46 45.13
N THR A 370 -1.82 -13.10 44.87
CA THR A 370 -0.66 -13.59 45.64
C THR A 370 -0.03 -12.45 46.42
N PHE A 371 -0.19 -12.48 47.74
CA PHE A 371 0.34 -11.51 48.69
C PHE A 371 1.71 -11.94 49.21
N THR A 372 2.65 -11.02 49.29
CA THR A 372 3.89 -11.22 50.05
C THR A 372 3.70 -10.66 51.46
N LEU A 373 3.68 -11.52 52.47
CA LEU A 373 3.45 -11.16 53.86
C LEU A 373 4.73 -11.34 54.69
N VAL A 374 5.02 -10.37 55.55
CA VAL A 374 6.15 -10.43 56.48
C VAL A 374 5.65 -10.33 57.93
N PRO A 375 5.86 -11.38 58.77
CA PRO A 375 5.46 -11.36 60.17
C PRO A 375 6.44 -10.50 61.00
N ARG A 376 5.91 -9.65 61.89
CA ARG A 376 6.71 -8.76 62.77
C ARG A 376 6.80 -9.21 64.22
N ASP A 377 6.04 -10.23 64.61
CA ASP A 377 5.86 -10.69 65.98
C ASP A 377 5.89 -12.24 66.02
N GLU A 378 6.60 -12.79 67.00
CA GLU A 378 6.71 -14.25 67.24
C GLU A 378 5.43 -14.85 67.84
N GLY A 379 4.51 -14.02 68.35
CA GLY A 379 3.20 -14.44 68.85
C GLY A 379 2.13 -14.66 67.78
N ILE A 380 2.49 -14.62 66.48
CA ILE A 380 1.56 -14.85 65.37
C ILE A 380 1.39 -16.36 65.16
N THR A 381 0.15 -16.85 65.27
CA THR A 381 -0.19 -18.27 65.11
C THR A 381 -1.06 -18.58 63.89
N THR A 382 -1.53 -17.55 63.17
CA THR A 382 -2.39 -17.67 61.98
C THR A 382 -2.10 -16.56 60.97
N THR A 383 -2.41 -16.80 59.70
CA THR A 383 -2.45 -15.75 58.67
C THR A 383 -3.42 -14.62 59.06
N PRO A 384 -3.23 -13.40 58.53
CA PRO A 384 -4.15 -12.31 58.84
C PRO A 384 -5.51 -12.52 58.17
N ASN A 385 -6.53 -11.84 58.72
CA ASN A 385 -7.88 -11.89 58.17
C ASN A 385 -7.97 -11.01 56.92
N PHE A 386 -8.51 -11.56 55.84
CA PHE A 386 -8.87 -10.81 54.64
C PHE A 386 -10.37 -10.87 54.44
N SER A 387 -10.94 -9.80 53.89
CA SER A 387 -12.33 -9.78 53.46
C SER A 387 -12.40 -9.42 51.98
N PHE A 388 -13.35 -10.05 51.31
CA PHE A 388 -13.62 -9.85 49.90
C PHE A 388 -15.09 -9.49 49.74
N SER A 389 -15.34 -8.22 49.44
CA SER A 389 -16.69 -7.67 49.26
C SER A 389 -16.97 -7.40 47.78
N PHE A 390 -18.08 -7.91 47.28
CA PHE A 390 -18.54 -7.73 45.90
C PHE A 390 -20.03 -7.41 45.85
N PHE A 391 -20.49 -6.88 44.73
CA PHE A 391 -21.90 -6.60 44.46
C PHE A 391 -22.43 -7.66 43.49
N ASP A 392 -23.44 -8.43 43.93
CA ASP A 392 -24.12 -9.39 43.07
C ASP A 392 -25.29 -8.68 42.35
N PRO A 393 -25.21 -8.52 41.01
CA PRO A 393 -26.22 -7.79 40.27
C PRO A 393 -27.52 -8.58 40.08
N GLU A 394 -27.55 -9.90 40.34
CA GLU A 394 -28.76 -10.73 40.28
C GLU A 394 -29.60 -10.58 41.56
N THR A 395 -28.95 -10.59 42.73
CA THR A 395 -29.64 -10.38 44.02
C THR A 395 -29.80 -8.90 44.35
N ALA A 396 -29.03 -8.02 43.69
CA ALA A 396 -28.92 -6.60 43.96
C ALA A 396 -28.44 -6.28 45.39
N GLU A 397 -27.64 -7.17 45.98
CA GLU A 397 -27.09 -7.06 47.33
C GLU A 397 -25.56 -7.09 47.31
N TYR A 398 -24.94 -6.53 48.36
CA TYR A 398 -23.51 -6.68 48.59
C TYR A 398 -23.26 -7.93 49.42
N GLU A 399 -22.32 -8.75 48.99
CA GLU A 399 -21.86 -9.93 49.71
C GLU A 399 -20.41 -9.75 50.15
N THR A 400 -20.12 -10.11 51.40
CA THR A 400 -18.77 -10.10 51.96
C THR A 400 -18.40 -11.51 52.37
N VAL A 401 -17.30 -12.02 51.81
CA VAL A 401 -16.73 -13.33 52.14
C VAL A 401 -15.46 -13.11 52.96
N GLU A 402 -15.42 -13.66 54.17
CA GLU A 402 -14.20 -13.70 54.98
C GLU A 402 -13.30 -14.86 54.54
N VAL A 403 -12.00 -14.56 54.39
CA VAL A 403 -10.99 -15.54 54.02
C VAL A 403 -10.55 -16.29 55.28
N PRO A 404 -10.71 -17.62 55.35
CA PRO A 404 -10.43 -18.37 56.56
C PRO A 404 -8.94 -18.30 56.94
N PRO A 405 -8.61 -18.02 58.22
CA PRO A 405 -7.23 -17.94 58.67
C PRO A 405 -6.57 -19.32 58.65
N THR A 406 -5.35 -19.39 58.09
CA THR A 406 -4.55 -20.62 58.03
C THR A 406 -3.51 -20.62 59.16
N SER A 407 -3.29 -21.76 59.82
CA SER A 407 -2.31 -21.88 60.91
C SER A 407 -0.88 -21.63 60.42
N LEU A 408 -0.11 -20.85 61.19
CA LEU A 408 1.27 -20.45 60.89
C LEU A 408 2.10 -20.51 62.17
N THR A 409 3.33 -21.04 62.10
CA THR A 409 4.28 -21.02 63.22
C THR A 409 5.36 -19.98 62.94
N VAL A 410 5.45 -18.94 63.76
CA VAL A 410 6.48 -17.90 63.64
C VAL A 410 7.58 -18.11 64.68
N ASN A 411 8.77 -18.46 64.21
CA ASN A 411 9.94 -18.68 65.07
C ASN A 411 10.71 -17.37 65.32
N PRO A 412 11.36 -17.20 66.49
CA PRO A 412 12.23 -16.06 66.75
C PRO A 412 13.38 -16.02 65.75
N ALA A 413 13.72 -14.82 65.27
CA ALA A 413 14.92 -14.63 64.46
C ALA A 413 16.18 -14.95 65.29
N PRO A 414 17.21 -15.62 64.72
CA PRO A 414 18.45 -15.91 65.41
C PRO A 414 19.10 -14.62 65.98
N PRO A 415 19.60 -14.62 67.23
CA PRO A 415 20.27 -13.44 67.78
C PRO A 415 21.53 -13.12 66.95
N GLY A 416 21.48 -12.01 66.19
CA GLY A 416 22.64 -11.50 65.43
C GLY A 416 22.50 -11.47 63.91
N SER A 417 21.36 -11.84 63.32
CA SER A 417 21.14 -11.64 61.89
C SER A 417 20.72 -10.20 61.58
N LEU A 418 21.69 -9.36 61.26
CA LEU A 418 21.47 -8.15 60.46
C LEU A 418 20.76 -8.54 59.14
N PRO A 419 19.94 -7.65 58.53
CA PRO A 419 19.33 -7.96 57.24
C PRO A 419 20.45 -8.27 56.24
N PRO A 420 20.33 -9.35 55.45
CA PRO A 420 21.37 -9.69 54.50
C PRO A 420 21.46 -8.54 53.50
N LYS A 421 22.60 -7.85 53.48
CA LYS A 421 23.10 -7.27 52.24
C LYS A 421 23.25 -8.45 51.29
N GLN A 422 22.27 -8.66 50.41
CA GLN A 422 22.46 -9.50 49.23
C GLN A 422 23.64 -8.91 48.47
N LYS A 423 24.82 -9.52 48.68
CA LYS A 423 25.78 -9.63 47.60
C LYS A 423 25.06 -10.42 46.52
N ALA A 424 24.90 -9.80 45.37
CA ALA A 424 24.59 -10.51 44.13
C ALA A 424 25.59 -11.68 44.04
N GLN A 425 25.11 -12.87 44.36
CA GLN A 425 25.78 -14.10 43.99
C GLN A 425 25.63 -14.19 42.48
N ASP A 426 26.76 -14.38 41.83
CA ASP A 426 26.90 -14.66 40.41
C ASP A 426 25.92 -15.77 40.00
N ALA A 427 24.73 -15.36 39.57
CA ALA A 427 23.98 -16.13 38.60
C ALA A 427 24.84 -16.13 37.34
N ASN A 428 25.32 -17.31 36.94
CA ASN A 428 25.90 -17.53 35.62
C ASN A 428 25.10 -16.72 34.57
N PRO A 429 25.67 -15.70 33.92
CA PRO A 429 24.92 -14.82 33.02
C PRO A 429 24.57 -15.47 31.67
N VAL A 430 24.69 -16.80 31.52
CA VAL A 430 24.75 -17.43 30.19
C VAL A 430 23.47 -18.17 29.79
N GLU A 431 22.59 -18.54 30.72
CA GLU A 431 21.38 -19.32 30.37
C GLU A 431 20.05 -18.56 30.42
N ALA A 432 20.01 -17.32 30.96
CA ALA A 432 18.84 -16.44 30.90
C ALA A 432 18.87 -15.40 29.75
N ARG A 433 19.81 -15.54 28.81
CA ARG A 433 20.04 -14.62 27.68
C ARG A 433 19.56 -15.14 26.32
N ARG A 434 18.82 -16.24 26.27
CA ARG A 434 18.26 -16.73 25.00
C ARG A 434 16.85 -16.20 24.83
N GLY A 435 16.73 -15.09 24.10
CA GLY A 435 15.55 -14.91 23.24
C GLY A 435 15.46 -16.09 22.26
N PRO A 436 14.33 -16.25 21.53
CA PRO A 436 14.22 -17.28 20.51
C PRO A 436 15.45 -17.27 19.59
N ASP A 437 15.99 -18.46 19.28
CA ASP A 437 17.23 -18.58 18.50
C ASP A 437 17.02 -17.94 17.11
N LEU A 438 17.73 -16.83 16.86
CA LEU A 438 17.79 -16.21 15.54
C LEU A 438 18.40 -17.18 14.53
N LEU A 439 17.99 -17.03 13.26
CA LEU A 439 18.69 -17.64 12.14
C LEU A 439 20.14 -17.09 12.04
N PRO A 440 21.10 -17.91 11.58
CA PRO A 440 22.52 -17.59 11.62
C PRO A 440 22.91 -16.40 10.72
N LEU A 441 24.07 -15.79 11.02
CA LEU A 441 24.63 -14.72 10.19
C LEU A 441 24.92 -15.18 8.77
N GLN A 442 24.83 -14.25 7.82
CA GLN A 442 25.34 -14.43 6.48
C GLN A 442 26.84 -14.16 6.48
N THR A 443 27.66 -15.21 6.41
CA THR A 443 29.12 -15.11 6.67
C THR A 443 29.98 -14.81 5.43
N GLN A 444 29.43 -14.94 4.22
CA GLN A 444 30.20 -14.74 2.99
C GLN A 444 30.12 -13.28 2.55
N TRP A 445 31.22 -12.53 2.62
CA TRP A 445 31.26 -11.15 2.11
C TRP A 445 30.86 -11.10 0.63
N THR A 446 29.70 -10.51 0.36
CA THR A 446 29.33 -10.10 -1.00
C THR A 446 29.68 -8.63 -1.13
N SER A 447 30.66 -8.30 -1.98
CA SER A 447 31.09 -6.92 -2.24
C SER A 447 29.99 -6.18 -3.00
N GLY A 448 28.89 -5.81 -2.33
CA GLY A 448 27.79 -5.00 -2.86
C GLY A 448 27.41 -5.34 -4.30
N GLY A 449 27.19 -6.62 -4.60
CA GLY A 449 26.81 -7.06 -5.93
C GLY A 449 25.33 -6.77 -6.18
N LEU A 450 25.02 -5.63 -6.81
CA LEU A 450 23.70 -5.29 -7.38
C LEU A 450 22.51 -4.98 -6.45
N THR A 451 22.58 -5.16 -5.14
CA THR A 451 21.48 -4.78 -4.22
C THR A 451 21.66 -3.38 -3.66
N SER A 452 21.76 -2.38 -4.53
CA SER A 452 21.65 -0.97 -4.11
C SER A 452 20.17 -0.57 -4.14
N VAL A 453 19.68 0.12 -3.10
CA VAL A 453 18.36 0.81 -3.09
C VAL A 453 18.23 1.76 -4.28
N ARG A 454 19.33 2.14 -4.95
CA ARG A 454 19.31 3.06 -6.08
C ARG A 454 18.52 2.47 -7.23
N SER A 455 17.32 3.03 -7.41
CA SER A 455 16.47 2.85 -8.57
C SER A 455 17.30 2.76 -9.86
N PRO A 456 17.11 1.72 -10.70
CA PRO A 456 17.78 1.63 -12.00
C PRO A 456 17.60 2.91 -12.83
N PHE A 457 16.50 3.63 -12.64
CA PHE A 457 16.22 4.90 -13.31
C PHE A 457 17.22 6.02 -12.98
N ARG A 458 17.95 5.96 -11.85
CA ARG A 458 19.03 6.91 -11.52
C ARG A 458 20.37 6.50 -12.19
N GLY A 459 20.52 5.27 -12.67
CA GLY A 459 21.77 4.75 -13.24
C GLY A 459 21.92 5.02 -14.74
N LEU A 460 23.06 5.56 -15.17
CA LEU A 460 23.36 5.80 -16.59
C LEU A 460 23.30 4.51 -17.43
N PHE A 461 23.75 3.39 -16.85
CA PHE A 461 23.75 2.08 -17.52
C PHE A 461 22.34 1.65 -17.96
N PHE A 462 21.32 1.85 -17.11
CA PHE A 462 19.94 1.52 -17.44
C PHE A 462 19.50 2.29 -18.69
N TRP A 463 19.73 3.59 -18.73
CA TRP A 463 19.35 4.44 -19.86
C TRP A 463 20.13 4.12 -21.15
N ILE A 464 21.40 3.74 -21.05
CA ILE A 464 22.18 3.24 -22.20
C ILE A 464 21.50 1.99 -22.79
N VAL A 465 21.10 1.03 -21.95
CA VAL A 465 20.40 -0.18 -22.42
C VAL A 465 19.07 0.18 -23.08
N GLN A 466 18.28 1.09 -22.50
CA GLN A 466 17.02 1.54 -23.13
C GLN A 466 17.24 2.20 -24.50
N ALA A 467 18.28 3.04 -24.62
CA ALA A 467 18.65 3.67 -25.88
C ALA A 467 19.07 2.65 -26.95
N VAL A 468 19.84 1.63 -26.56
CA VAL A 468 20.25 0.55 -27.47
C VAL A 468 19.03 -0.23 -27.97
N VAL A 469 18.10 -0.62 -27.09
CA VAL A 469 16.86 -1.33 -27.49
C VAL A 469 16.04 -0.50 -28.46
N PHE A 470 15.89 0.81 -28.19
CA PHE A 470 15.19 1.72 -29.09
C PHE A 470 15.82 1.79 -30.49
N VAL A 471 17.15 1.95 -30.57
CA VAL A 471 17.89 1.99 -31.85
C VAL A 471 17.73 0.67 -32.61
N LEU A 472 17.84 -0.47 -31.92
CA LEU A 472 17.65 -1.79 -32.53
C LEU A 472 16.25 -1.97 -33.11
N LEU A 473 15.20 -1.50 -32.41
CA LEU A 473 13.83 -1.56 -32.91
C LEU A 473 13.62 -0.67 -34.14
N ILE A 474 14.20 0.54 -34.17
CA ILE A 474 14.14 1.42 -35.34
C ILE A 474 14.86 0.81 -36.53
N VAL A 475 16.08 0.33 -36.33
CA VAL A 475 16.87 -0.32 -37.40
C VAL A 475 16.14 -1.56 -37.91
N GLY A 476 15.63 -2.40 -37.02
CA GLY A 476 14.82 -3.58 -37.36
C GLY A 476 13.58 -3.20 -38.18
N PHE A 477 12.84 -2.17 -37.76
CA PHE A 477 11.69 -1.67 -38.49
C PHE A 477 12.05 -1.18 -39.90
N LEU A 478 13.12 -0.39 -40.03
CA LEU A 478 13.58 0.13 -41.33
C LEU A 478 14.04 -1.00 -42.26
N LEU A 479 14.77 -1.99 -41.75
CA LEU A 479 15.22 -3.16 -42.51
C LEU A 479 14.05 -4.03 -42.98
N LEU A 480 13.11 -4.34 -42.10
CA LEU A 480 11.93 -5.13 -42.45
C LEU A 480 11.03 -4.37 -43.42
N ARG A 481 10.84 -3.06 -43.23
CA ARG A 481 10.09 -2.23 -44.17
C ARG A 481 10.77 -2.13 -45.53
N HIS A 482 12.10 -2.08 -45.58
CA HIS A 482 12.85 -2.10 -46.83
C HIS A 482 12.69 -3.45 -47.55
N ARG A 483 12.78 -4.57 -46.82
CA ARG A 483 12.54 -5.91 -47.36
C ARG A 483 11.11 -6.08 -47.89
N ALA A 484 10.10 -5.67 -47.10
CA ALA A 484 8.70 -5.74 -47.51
C ALA A 484 8.43 -4.90 -48.78
N ARG A 485 8.99 -3.69 -48.87
CA ARG A 485 8.88 -2.85 -50.08
C ARG A 485 9.53 -3.48 -51.32
N LEU A 486 10.63 -4.22 -51.17
CA LEU A 486 11.24 -4.93 -52.30
C LEU A 486 10.39 -6.13 -52.78
N GLN A 487 9.50 -6.64 -51.94
CA GLN A 487 8.61 -7.76 -52.29
C GLN A 487 7.26 -7.29 -52.83
N ASP A 488 6.69 -6.21 -52.26
CA ASP A 488 5.34 -5.74 -52.59
C ASP A 488 5.28 -4.70 -53.72
N ASP A 489 6.38 -3.98 -53.96
CA ASP A 489 6.45 -2.93 -54.99
C ASP A 489 7.42 -3.36 -56.10
N PRO A 490 6.92 -3.98 -57.19
CA PRO A 490 7.76 -4.46 -58.28
C PRO A 490 8.53 -3.32 -58.96
N ASP A 491 7.99 -2.10 -59.00
CA ASP A 491 8.65 -0.93 -59.58
C ASP A 491 9.81 -0.45 -58.69
N TYR A 492 9.61 -0.43 -57.37
CA TYR A 492 10.68 -0.14 -56.41
C TYR A 492 11.79 -1.18 -56.47
N ALA A 493 11.44 -2.47 -56.60
CA ALA A 493 12.41 -3.56 -56.74
C ALA A 493 13.23 -3.44 -58.03
N ARG A 494 12.57 -3.16 -59.17
CA ARG A 494 13.24 -2.91 -60.47
C ARG A 494 14.22 -1.74 -60.38
N ARG A 495 13.77 -0.61 -59.82
CA ARG A 495 14.62 0.59 -59.64
C ARG A 495 15.84 0.33 -58.77
N ASN A 496 15.69 -0.43 -57.69
CA ASN A 496 16.82 -0.72 -56.79
C ASN A 496 17.80 -1.73 -57.40
N ARG A 497 17.32 -2.71 -58.20
CA ARG A 497 18.17 -3.63 -58.97
C ARG A 497 18.98 -2.87 -60.02
N ALA A 498 18.34 -2.01 -60.80
CA ALA A 498 19.01 -1.27 -61.85
C ALA A 498 20.01 -0.24 -61.29
N LYS A 499 19.70 0.40 -60.15
CA LYS A 499 20.67 1.25 -59.43
C LYS A 499 21.91 0.46 -58.95
N ARG A 500 21.74 -0.79 -58.53
CA ARG A 500 22.88 -1.66 -58.16
C ARG A 500 23.68 -2.09 -59.40
N ALA A 501 23.02 -2.43 -60.50
CA ALA A 501 23.65 -2.79 -61.77
C ALA A 501 24.42 -1.60 -62.37
N SER A 502 23.80 -0.43 -62.47
CA SER A 502 24.44 0.82 -62.91
C SER A 502 25.67 1.18 -62.06
N ARG A 503 25.62 1.01 -60.74
CA ARG A 503 26.79 1.21 -59.86
C ARG A 503 27.90 0.18 -60.06
N ARG A 504 27.55 -1.07 -60.38
CA ARG A 504 28.51 -2.12 -60.70
C ARG A 504 29.24 -1.78 -61.99
N PHE A 505 28.51 -1.44 -63.06
CA PHE A 505 29.11 -1.03 -64.33
C PHE A 505 29.88 0.29 -64.25
N LEU A 506 29.46 1.23 -63.38
CA LEU A 506 30.25 2.42 -63.07
C LEU A 506 31.59 2.04 -62.41
N LYS A 507 31.60 1.04 -61.52
CA LYS A 507 32.85 0.53 -60.93
C LYS A 507 33.72 -0.13 -62.00
N GLU A 508 33.15 -1.01 -62.83
CA GLU A 508 33.86 -1.67 -63.94
C GLU A 508 34.44 -0.64 -64.93
N ALA A 509 33.68 0.41 -65.29
CA ALA A 509 34.18 1.53 -66.08
C ALA A 509 35.36 2.23 -65.38
N ASN A 510 35.25 2.55 -64.09
CA ASN A 510 36.35 3.16 -63.35
C ASN A 510 37.61 2.29 -63.30
N ASP A 511 37.45 0.96 -63.20
CA ASP A 511 38.52 -0.03 -63.19
C ASP A 511 39.18 -0.13 -64.58
N HIS A 512 38.39 -0.17 -65.66
CA HIS A 512 38.88 -0.16 -67.05
C HIS A 512 39.60 1.14 -67.42
N ALA A 513 39.11 2.28 -66.94
CA ALA A 513 39.79 3.56 -67.09
C ALA A 513 41.12 3.61 -66.32
N ALA A 514 41.21 2.99 -65.14
CA ALA A 514 42.47 2.86 -64.40
C ALA A 514 43.48 1.93 -65.12
N ALA A 515 42.98 0.93 -65.84
CA ALA A 515 43.78 0.04 -66.69
C ALA A 515 44.18 0.67 -68.04
N GLY A 516 43.72 1.89 -68.35
CA GLY A 516 43.99 2.59 -69.61
C GLY A 516 43.24 2.03 -70.83
N SER A 517 42.25 1.15 -70.61
CA SER A 517 41.47 0.50 -71.67
C SER A 517 40.27 1.37 -72.07
N VAL A 518 40.48 2.26 -73.05
CA VAL A 518 39.44 3.20 -73.53
C VAL A 518 38.19 2.45 -74.04
N GLU A 519 38.38 1.40 -74.82
CA GLU A 519 37.26 0.59 -75.37
C GLU A 519 36.39 -0.03 -74.28
N ALA A 520 37.01 -0.70 -73.32
CA ALA A 520 36.30 -1.32 -72.21
C ALA A 520 35.65 -0.30 -71.26
N PHE A 521 36.26 0.89 -71.10
CA PHE A 521 35.68 2.00 -70.35
C PHE A 521 34.38 2.50 -70.99
N VAL A 522 34.42 2.85 -72.28
CA VAL A 522 33.27 3.43 -72.97
C VAL A 522 32.12 2.42 -73.04
N HIS A 523 32.40 1.15 -73.32
CA HIS A 523 31.39 0.09 -73.29
C HIS A 523 30.72 -0.04 -71.89
N SER A 524 31.52 -0.06 -70.83
CA SER A 524 31.01 -0.12 -69.45
C SER A 524 30.27 1.15 -69.04
N ALA A 525 30.63 2.31 -69.60
CA ALA A 525 29.94 3.58 -69.40
C ALA A 525 28.53 3.56 -70.03
N CYS A 526 28.41 3.13 -71.29
CA CYS A 526 27.13 2.94 -71.96
C CYS A 526 26.25 1.92 -71.22
N ARG A 527 26.81 0.80 -70.76
CA ARG A 527 26.12 -0.17 -69.90
C ARG A 527 25.58 0.46 -68.61
N ALA A 528 26.39 1.28 -67.94
CA ALA A 528 25.97 1.96 -66.72
C ALA A 528 24.81 2.95 -66.97
N ILE A 529 24.78 3.60 -68.14
CA ILE A 529 23.70 4.51 -68.57
C ILE A 529 22.44 3.70 -68.93
N GLN A 530 22.55 2.65 -69.74
CA GLN A 530 21.44 1.74 -70.09
C GLN A 530 20.75 1.18 -68.85
N GLU A 531 21.52 0.67 -67.88
CA GLU A 531 21.00 0.17 -66.60
C GLU A 531 20.34 1.27 -65.76
N SER A 532 20.78 2.54 -65.86
CA SER A 532 20.18 3.63 -65.08
C SER A 532 18.76 3.98 -65.56
N VAL A 533 18.44 3.75 -66.84
CA VAL A 533 17.13 4.02 -67.44
C VAL A 533 16.24 2.77 -67.55
N GLY A 534 16.82 1.57 -67.43
CA GLY A 534 16.11 0.28 -67.47
C GLY A 534 14.80 0.20 -66.65
N PRO A 535 14.69 0.77 -65.43
CA PRO A 535 13.46 0.74 -64.66
C PRO A 535 12.26 1.48 -65.27
N PHE A 536 12.47 2.27 -66.32
CA PHE A 536 11.43 3.09 -66.96
C PHE A 536 10.86 2.45 -68.22
N GLN A 537 11.23 1.19 -68.49
CA GLN A 537 10.72 0.43 -69.61
C GLN A 537 10.51 -1.05 -69.28
N SER A 538 9.90 -1.79 -70.21
CA SER A 538 9.57 -3.20 -70.06
C SER A 538 10.60 -4.17 -70.66
N GLY A 539 11.58 -3.69 -71.45
CA GLY A 539 12.61 -4.50 -72.11
C GLY A 539 13.92 -4.61 -71.32
N GLU A 540 14.81 -5.51 -71.75
CA GLU A 540 16.14 -5.68 -71.14
C GLU A 540 16.98 -4.40 -71.33
N PRO A 541 17.66 -3.89 -70.27
CA PRO A 541 18.46 -2.68 -70.38
C PRO A 541 19.56 -2.78 -71.45
N GLU A 542 20.12 -3.97 -71.65
CA GLU A 542 21.19 -4.23 -72.62
C GLU A 542 20.80 -4.01 -74.08
N SER A 543 19.50 -4.11 -74.41
CA SER A 543 19.02 -3.96 -75.79
C SER A 543 18.70 -2.51 -76.15
N LEU A 544 18.93 -1.56 -75.25
CA LEU A 544 18.58 -0.16 -75.43
C LEU A 544 19.56 0.55 -76.37
N THR A 545 19.06 1.03 -77.50
CA THR A 545 19.84 1.90 -78.38
C THR A 545 19.92 3.31 -77.81
N GLU A 546 20.87 4.12 -78.29
CA GLU A 546 20.98 5.53 -77.92
C GLU A 546 19.65 6.28 -78.07
N LYS A 547 18.93 6.04 -79.17
CA LYS A 547 17.63 6.66 -79.45
C LYS A 547 16.59 6.30 -78.38
N ASP A 548 16.60 5.06 -77.91
CA ASP A 548 15.67 4.59 -76.88
C ASP A 548 15.99 5.24 -75.52
N VAL A 549 17.27 5.32 -75.15
CA VAL A 549 17.71 6.00 -73.91
C VAL A 549 17.33 7.48 -73.93
N ILE A 550 17.59 8.19 -75.04
CA ILE A 550 17.22 9.59 -75.21
C ILE A 550 15.70 9.78 -75.15
N ALA A 551 14.91 8.91 -75.79
CA ALA A 551 13.45 8.98 -75.74
C ALA A 551 12.91 8.80 -74.31
N ILE A 552 13.47 7.87 -73.54
CA ILE A 552 13.10 7.65 -72.13
C ILE A 552 13.44 8.89 -71.27
N LEU A 553 14.61 9.49 -71.48
CA LEU A 553 15.04 10.68 -70.73
C LEU A 553 14.23 11.93 -71.10
N LYS A 554 13.85 12.09 -72.38
CA LYS A 554 12.94 13.15 -72.85
C LYS A 554 11.55 13.03 -72.25
N ASN A 555 10.98 11.82 -72.21
CA ASN A 555 9.69 11.54 -71.56
C ASN A 555 9.69 11.85 -70.05
N ARG A 556 10.88 11.99 -69.44
CA ARG A 556 11.06 12.36 -68.03
C ARG A 556 11.39 13.84 -67.83
N GLU A 557 11.31 14.67 -68.87
CA GLU A 557 11.64 16.09 -68.83
C GLU A 557 13.07 16.35 -68.33
N SER A 558 14.02 15.51 -68.76
CA SER A 558 15.45 15.70 -68.44
C SER A 558 16.00 16.91 -69.20
N ALA A 559 16.96 17.62 -68.59
CA ALA A 559 17.59 18.77 -69.23
C ALA A 559 18.31 18.37 -70.53
N GLU A 560 18.36 19.28 -71.51
CA GLU A 560 19.04 19.03 -72.79
C GLU A 560 20.51 18.64 -72.59
N SER A 561 21.17 19.20 -71.58
CA SER A 561 22.56 18.86 -71.20
C SER A 561 22.76 17.38 -70.83
N ILE A 562 21.75 16.72 -70.26
CA ILE A 562 21.80 15.28 -69.95
C ILE A 562 21.75 14.46 -71.24
N LEU A 563 20.97 14.90 -72.21
CA LEU A 563 20.82 14.22 -73.50
C LEU A 563 22.10 14.36 -74.33
N GLU A 564 22.75 15.53 -74.30
CA GLU A 564 24.04 15.78 -74.93
C GLU A 564 25.14 14.87 -74.35
N GLU A 565 25.21 14.73 -73.02
CA GLU A 565 26.18 13.85 -72.36
C GLU A 565 25.92 12.36 -72.66
N VAL A 566 24.65 11.94 -72.77
CA VAL A 566 24.34 10.58 -73.23
C VAL A 566 24.81 10.37 -74.67
N HIS A 567 24.54 11.32 -75.57
CA HIS A 567 25.02 11.25 -76.97
C HIS A 567 26.56 11.18 -77.05
N HIS A 568 27.28 11.92 -76.19
CA HIS A 568 28.73 11.88 -76.10
C HIS A 568 29.27 10.47 -75.80
N PHE A 569 28.71 9.75 -74.82
CA PHE A 569 29.17 8.39 -74.49
C PHE A 569 28.82 7.35 -75.57
N PHE A 570 27.62 7.43 -76.17
CA PHE A 570 27.22 6.47 -77.22
C PHE A 570 27.95 6.70 -78.56
N SER A 571 28.17 7.96 -78.95
CA SER A 571 28.98 8.28 -80.13
C SER A 571 30.45 7.89 -79.94
N ALA A 572 30.97 8.01 -78.71
CA ALA A 572 32.30 7.49 -78.38
C ALA A 572 32.37 5.97 -78.55
N GLU A 573 31.33 5.21 -78.19
CA GLU A 573 31.28 3.76 -78.37
C GLU A 573 31.31 3.36 -79.86
N GLU A 574 30.47 3.99 -80.68
CA GLU A 574 30.44 3.76 -82.13
C GLU A 574 31.77 4.13 -82.81
N SER A 575 32.40 5.23 -82.38
CA SER A 575 33.69 5.66 -82.91
C SER A 575 34.81 4.65 -82.61
N VAL A 576 34.78 4.01 -81.45
CA VAL A 576 35.75 2.98 -81.07
C VAL A 576 35.47 1.67 -81.84
N GLN A 577 34.20 1.32 -82.06
CA GLN A 577 33.80 0.07 -82.71
C GLN A 577 33.99 0.06 -84.24
N TYR A 578 33.80 1.19 -84.92
CA TYR A 578 33.86 1.29 -86.39
C TYR A 578 34.99 2.17 -86.93
N GLY A 579 35.62 3.00 -86.10
CA GLY A 579 36.48 4.10 -86.53
C GLY A 579 37.97 3.81 -86.71
N GLY A 580 38.48 2.62 -86.35
CA GLY A 580 39.85 2.21 -86.64
C GLY A 580 40.94 3.23 -86.26
N GLN A 581 41.25 3.31 -84.95
CA GLN A 581 42.36 4.01 -84.26
C GLN A 581 42.14 5.38 -83.61
N LYS A 582 42.67 5.41 -82.36
CA LYS A 582 43.05 6.53 -81.50
C LYS A 582 41.95 7.54 -81.26
N ALA A 583 41.01 7.17 -80.39
CA ALA A 583 40.45 8.12 -79.45
C ALA A 583 41.64 8.84 -78.78
N ALA A 584 41.92 10.05 -79.27
CA ALA A 584 42.94 10.93 -78.75
C ALA A 584 42.77 10.96 -77.23
N GLN A 585 43.85 10.62 -76.52
CA GLN A 585 44.10 10.71 -75.08
C GLN A 585 43.05 11.55 -74.32
N ALA A 586 41.82 11.05 -74.27
CA ALA A 586 40.76 11.66 -73.51
C ALA A 586 41.22 11.45 -72.09
N ASP A 587 41.29 12.53 -71.31
CA ASP A 587 41.61 12.41 -69.91
C ASP A 587 40.56 11.48 -69.29
N LEU A 588 40.90 10.20 -69.14
CA LEU A 588 39.97 9.19 -68.64
C LEU A 588 39.47 9.59 -67.25
N ASN A 589 40.21 10.44 -66.52
CA ASN A 589 39.73 11.02 -65.27
C ASN A 589 38.63 12.06 -65.49
N SER A 590 38.70 12.91 -66.52
CA SER A 590 37.62 13.83 -66.86
C SER A 590 36.37 13.07 -67.31
N GLU A 591 36.53 12.02 -68.11
CA GLU A 591 35.42 11.17 -68.57
C GLU A 591 34.77 10.37 -67.43
N LYS A 592 35.55 9.85 -66.47
CA LYS A 592 35.02 9.23 -65.24
C LYS A 592 34.16 10.21 -64.44
N ASN A 593 34.61 11.46 -64.31
CA ASN A 593 33.87 12.48 -63.58
C ASN A 593 32.57 12.84 -64.29
N ARG A 594 32.61 13.00 -65.62
CA ARG A 594 31.41 13.21 -66.46
C ARG A 594 30.41 12.08 -66.33
N LEU A 595 30.84 10.82 -66.45
CA LEU A 595 29.96 9.66 -66.29
C LEU A 595 29.34 9.61 -64.89
N ARG A 596 30.12 9.88 -63.84
CA ARG A 596 29.63 9.91 -62.46
C ARG A 596 28.60 11.01 -62.26
N GLU A 597 28.84 12.19 -62.82
CA GLU A 597 27.92 13.32 -62.75
C GLU A 597 26.63 13.04 -63.53
N LEU A 598 26.74 12.53 -64.75
CA LEU A 598 25.61 12.10 -65.58
C LEU A 598 24.73 11.09 -64.85
N LEU A 599 25.31 10.02 -64.30
CA LEU A 599 24.56 9.02 -63.53
C LEU A 599 23.97 9.60 -62.24
N ALA A 600 24.61 10.59 -61.62
CA ALA A 600 24.04 11.29 -60.47
C ALA A 600 22.83 12.15 -60.87
N GLN A 601 22.88 12.82 -62.02
CA GLN A 601 21.79 13.61 -62.59
C GLN A 601 20.62 12.74 -63.05
N ILE A 602 20.88 11.59 -63.70
CA ILE A 602 19.83 10.63 -64.10
C ILE A 602 19.13 10.02 -62.88
N HIS A 603 19.89 9.71 -61.82
CA HIS A 603 19.33 9.16 -60.58
C HIS A 603 18.75 10.23 -59.64
N ALA A 604 19.01 11.51 -59.88
CA ALA A 604 18.44 12.60 -59.09
C ALA A 604 16.92 12.60 -59.26
N ARG A 605 16.18 12.50 -58.14
CA ARG A 605 14.73 12.69 -58.19
C ARG A 605 14.44 14.16 -58.51
N LYS A 606 13.62 14.43 -59.53
CA LYS A 606 12.86 15.68 -59.58
C LYS A 606 12.09 15.75 -58.26
N LYS A 607 12.39 16.75 -57.43
CA LYS A 607 11.78 16.96 -56.12
C LYS A 607 10.32 17.35 -56.35
N SER A 608 9.45 16.39 -56.62
CA SER A 608 8.01 16.64 -56.52
C SER A 608 7.72 17.01 -55.06
N ARG A 609 6.97 18.09 -54.85
CA ARG A 609 6.43 18.46 -53.54
C ARG A 609 5.62 17.29 -53.01
N ALA A 610 6.25 16.41 -52.24
CA ALA A 610 5.59 15.27 -51.63
C ALA A 610 6.28 14.92 -50.31
N GLY A 611 5.55 15.18 -49.23
CA GLY A 611 5.73 14.57 -47.93
C GLY A 611 7.00 15.00 -47.21
N GLY A 612 6.92 16.10 -46.46
CA GLY A 612 7.83 16.32 -45.36
C GLY A 612 7.96 15.05 -44.51
N ILE A 613 9.16 14.82 -43.99
CA ILE A 613 9.41 13.84 -42.93
C ILE A 613 8.30 14.08 -41.89
N PRO A 614 7.52 13.06 -41.50
CA PRO A 614 6.47 13.27 -40.51
C PRO A 614 7.13 13.90 -39.28
N PRO A 615 6.60 15.03 -38.76
CA PRO A 615 7.22 15.78 -37.66
C PRO A 615 7.45 14.93 -36.40
N MET A 616 6.85 13.74 -36.33
CA MET A 616 7.03 12.73 -35.28
C MET A 616 8.47 12.19 -35.12
N VAL A 617 9.29 12.12 -36.18
CA VAL A 617 10.67 11.59 -36.07
C VAL A 617 11.66 12.66 -35.61
N ALA A 618 11.44 13.92 -35.98
CA ALA A 618 12.22 15.04 -35.47
C ALA A 618 11.86 15.37 -34.01
N LEU A 619 10.57 15.26 -33.64
CA LEU A 619 10.09 15.52 -32.28
C LEU A 619 10.61 14.49 -31.26
N LEU A 620 10.75 13.21 -31.64
CA LEU A 620 11.26 12.15 -30.76
C LEU A 620 12.78 12.23 -30.54
N VAL A 621 13.54 12.72 -31.53
CA VAL A 621 14.98 12.98 -31.38
C VAL A 621 15.21 14.23 -30.53
N THR A 622 14.35 15.25 -30.61
CA THR A 622 14.42 16.41 -29.71
C THR A 622 13.94 16.12 -28.28
N LEU A 623 12.98 15.21 -28.09
CA LEU A 623 12.54 14.77 -26.75
C LEU A 623 13.55 13.85 -26.06
N SER A 624 14.37 13.11 -26.81
CA SER A 624 15.49 12.33 -26.24
C SER A 624 16.74 13.17 -25.97
N LEU A 625 16.86 14.35 -26.60
CA LEU A 625 17.91 15.34 -26.30
C LEU A 625 17.53 16.33 -25.19
N LEU A 626 16.24 16.48 -24.85
CA LEU A 626 15.79 17.28 -23.68
C LEU A 626 15.84 16.51 -22.34
N ALA A 627 16.11 15.20 -22.36
CA ALA A 627 16.33 14.41 -21.14
C ALA A 627 17.76 14.52 -20.57
N LEU A 628 18.63 15.33 -21.20
CA LEU A 628 20.00 15.62 -20.72
C LEU A 628 20.16 17.00 -20.07
N SER A 629 19.06 17.72 -19.80
CA SER A 629 19.10 18.97 -19.03
C SER A 629 18.09 18.89 -17.88
N ALA A 630 18.33 17.99 -16.93
CA ALA A 630 17.84 18.21 -15.58
C ALA A 630 18.80 19.23 -14.93
N PRO A 631 18.32 20.35 -14.37
CA PRO A 631 19.18 21.22 -13.60
C PRO A 631 19.73 20.45 -12.39
N ASP A 632 21.06 20.46 -12.24
CA ASP A 632 21.72 20.19 -10.97
C ASP A 632 21.18 21.20 -9.96
N LEU A 633 20.29 20.74 -9.08
CA LEU A 633 20.01 21.42 -7.82
C LEU A 633 21.05 20.95 -6.81
N SER A 634 22.28 21.41 -7.02
CA SER A 634 23.35 21.39 -6.03
C SER A 634 23.63 22.83 -5.58
N GLY A 635 23.43 23.11 -4.29
CA GLY A 635 23.81 24.35 -3.62
C GLY A 635 22.65 24.92 -2.81
N GLN A 636 22.73 25.12 -1.50
CA GLN A 636 23.87 25.13 -0.59
C GLN A 636 23.43 24.61 0.79
N GLU A 637 24.31 23.82 1.41
CA GLU A 637 24.37 23.70 2.86
C GLU A 637 24.81 25.06 3.43
N GLU A 638 24.04 25.57 4.40
CA GLU A 638 24.55 26.51 5.38
C GLU A 638 24.47 25.85 6.76
N ASP A 639 25.63 25.88 7.40
CA ASP A 639 26.04 25.29 8.66
C ASP A 639 25.45 26.04 9.87
N ASN A 640 24.86 25.29 10.80
CA ASN A 640 24.99 25.40 12.26
C ASN A 640 23.68 25.01 12.98
N THR A 641 23.62 23.78 13.46
CA THR A 641 23.11 23.50 14.81
C THR A 641 23.79 22.24 15.35
N THR A 642 24.60 22.45 16.38
CA THR A 642 25.06 21.44 17.34
C THR A 642 23.91 20.49 17.72
N PRO A 643 24.10 19.16 17.67
CA PRO A 643 23.15 18.24 18.26
C PRO A 643 23.27 18.29 19.80
N PRO A 644 22.18 18.17 20.56
CA PRO A 644 22.29 17.97 21.99
C PRO A 644 22.84 16.56 22.24
N GLU A 645 23.86 16.48 23.11
CA GLU A 645 24.38 15.24 23.67
C GLU A 645 23.26 14.38 24.27
N THR A 646 23.00 13.23 23.67
CA THR A 646 22.47 12.08 24.39
C THR A 646 23.62 11.10 24.63
N ALA A 647 24.01 11.02 25.90
CA ALA A 647 25.03 10.11 26.37
C ALA A 647 24.52 8.66 26.37
N THR A 648 25.08 7.82 25.51
CA THR A 648 25.43 6.44 25.82
C THR A 648 26.79 6.15 25.19
N VAL A 649 27.75 5.75 26.01
CA VAL A 649 29.14 5.46 25.62
C VAL A 649 29.15 4.23 24.70
N SER A 650 29.57 4.41 23.45
CA SER A 650 30.01 3.33 22.57
C SER A 650 31.17 3.85 21.72
N GLU A 651 32.24 3.07 21.66
CA GLU A 651 33.50 3.40 20.98
C GLU A 651 33.25 3.47 19.46
N GLU A 652 33.13 4.67 18.87
CA GLU A 652 32.84 4.84 17.44
C GLU A 652 34.02 4.43 16.56
N ILE A 653 33.85 3.34 15.80
CA ILE A 653 34.78 2.90 14.75
C ILE A 653 34.58 3.82 13.52
N PRO A 654 35.65 4.41 12.95
CA PRO A 654 35.52 5.30 11.80
C PRO A 654 34.95 4.57 10.57
N PRO A 655 34.22 5.28 9.67
CA PRO A 655 33.58 4.66 8.52
C PRO A 655 34.60 4.11 7.53
N VAL A 656 34.41 2.86 7.12
CA VAL A 656 35.31 2.16 6.19
C VAL A 656 35.10 2.70 4.78
N THR A 657 36.18 3.09 4.09
CA THR A 657 36.12 3.71 2.75
C THR A 657 36.64 2.81 1.63
N GLU A 658 37.53 1.86 1.93
CA GLU A 658 38.13 0.96 0.93
C GLU A 658 37.48 -0.43 0.93
N ALA A 659 37.25 -1.00 -0.26
CA ALA A 659 36.60 -2.30 -0.41
C ALA A 659 37.41 -3.49 0.14
N SER A 660 38.74 -3.40 0.13
CA SER A 660 39.65 -4.39 0.74
C SER A 660 39.56 -4.39 2.26
N GLN A 661 39.48 -3.20 2.86
CA GLN A 661 39.30 -3.01 4.29
C GLN A 661 37.89 -3.46 4.73
N ALA A 662 36.86 -3.16 3.92
CA ALA A 662 35.47 -3.52 4.20
C ALA A 662 35.26 -5.03 4.35
N ARG A 663 35.91 -5.83 3.50
CA ARG A 663 35.87 -7.29 3.61
C ARG A 663 36.48 -7.78 4.93
N THR A 664 37.62 -7.21 5.32
CA THR A 664 38.33 -7.58 6.56
C THR A 664 37.46 -7.24 7.77
N VAL A 665 36.94 -6.00 7.83
CA VAL A 665 36.05 -5.56 8.92
C VAL A 665 34.78 -6.41 9.01
N PHE A 666 34.23 -6.84 7.87
CA PHE A 666 33.08 -7.74 7.84
C PHE A 666 33.41 -9.13 8.39
N GLU A 667 34.54 -9.72 7.98
CA GLU A 667 35.00 -11.02 8.47
C GLU A 667 35.29 -10.95 9.98
N ASP A 668 35.95 -9.89 10.46
CA ASP A 668 36.19 -9.62 11.88
C ASP A 668 34.88 -9.46 12.68
N ALA A 669 33.86 -8.80 12.10
CA ALA A 669 32.55 -8.65 12.74
C ALA A 669 31.81 -9.98 12.89
N VAL A 670 31.92 -10.86 11.90
CA VAL A 670 31.37 -12.22 11.95
C VAL A 670 32.06 -13.05 13.04
N GLU A 671 33.39 -12.95 13.16
CA GLU A 671 34.16 -13.62 14.22
C GLU A 671 33.79 -13.09 15.60
N ASN A 672 33.75 -11.77 15.78
CA ASN A 672 33.31 -11.15 17.04
C ASN A 672 31.89 -11.57 17.44
N TYR A 673 30.97 -11.70 16.48
CA TYR A 673 29.64 -12.21 16.76
C TYR A 673 29.67 -13.68 17.21
N ALA A 674 30.47 -14.53 16.56
CA ALA A 674 30.63 -15.93 16.94
C ALA A 674 31.23 -16.10 18.34
N ASP A 675 32.16 -15.21 18.72
CA ASP A 675 32.80 -15.17 20.04
C ASP A 675 31.90 -14.57 21.14
N GLY A 676 30.72 -14.08 20.79
CA GLY A 676 29.77 -13.47 21.72
C GLY A 676 30.00 -11.98 22.00
N ASN A 677 30.93 -11.34 21.29
CA ASN A 677 31.23 -9.91 21.36
C ASN A 677 30.24 -9.09 20.50
N PHE A 678 28.94 -9.18 20.81
CA PHE A 678 27.86 -8.61 19.98
C PHE A 678 27.93 -7.10 19.81
N ALA A 679 28.32 -6.35 20.85
CA ALA A 679 28.44 -4.89 20.76
C ALA A 679 29.55 -4.47 19.78
N MET A 680 30.70 -5.17 19.80
CA MET A 680 31.79 -4.93 18.85
C MET A 680 31.38 -5.30 17.43
N ALA A 681 30.71 -6.45 17.25
CA ALA A 681 30.17 -6.86 15.96
C ALA A 681 29.18 -5.82 15.40
N ALA A 682 28.27 -5.29 16.24
CA ALA A 682 27.34 -4.23 15.84
C ALA A 682 28.08 -2.95 15.40
N ALA A 683 29.08 -2.50 16.16
CA ALA A 683 29.88 -1.33 15.78
C ALA A 683 30.62 -1.54 14.44
N GLN A 684 31.23 -2.72 14.24
CA GLN A 684 31.93 -3.05 13.01
C GLN A 684 30.99 -3.14 11.80
N PHE A 685 29.84 -3.82 11.92
CA PHE A 685 28.83 -3.83 10.84
C PHE A 685 28.27 -2.42 10.57
N GLY A 686 28.05 -1.61 11.60
CA GLY A 686 27.62 -0.21 11.48
C GLY A 686 28.62 0.64 10.69
N SER A 687 29.92 0.47 10.92
CA SER A 687 30.99 1.20 10.22
C SER A 687 31.03 0.96 8.70
N LEU A 688 30.43 -0.13 8.23
CA LEU A 688 30.34 -0.48 6.81
C LEU A 688 29.19 0.26 6.10
N LEU A 689 28.12 0.64 6.80
CA LEU A 689 26.89 1.16 6.18
C LEU A 689 27.07 2.41 5.31
N PRO A 690 27.92 3.41 5.66
CA PRO A 690 28.04 4.64 4.87
C PRO A 690 28.47 4.40 3.41
N ASN A 691 29.33 3.40 3.16
CA ASN A 691 29.89 3.12 1.83
C ASN A 691 29.51 1.74 1.29
N PHE A 692 29.15 0.80 2.16
CA PHE A 692 28.86 -0.61 1.86
C PHE A 692 27.51 -1.04 2.46
N SER A 693 26.49 -0.18 2.34
CA SER A 693 25.10 -0.54 2.66
C SER A 693 24.60 -1.64 1.72
N SER A 694 24.28 -2.80 2.29
CA SER A 694 23.76 -3.97 1.60
C SER A 694 22.74 -4.68 2.49
N SER A 695 21.88 -5.51 1.89
CA SER A 695 20.92 -6.31 2.68
C SER A 695 21.63 -7.16 3.73
N GLN A 696 22.76 -7.77 3.35
CA GLN A 696 23.61 -8.57 4.23
C GLN A 696 24.18 -7.77 5.41
N THR A 697 24.71 -6.57 5.15
CA THR A 697 25.28 -5.71 6.21
C THR A 697 24.20 -5.30 7.22
N HIS A 698 23.02 -4.93 6.72
CA HIS A 698 21.88 -4.57 7.57
C HIS A 698 21.33 -5.77 8.36
N TYR A 699 21.20 -6.94 7.72
CA TYR A 699 20.74 -8.17 8.38
C TYR A 699 21.70 -8.61 9.50
N ASN A 700 23.00 -8.63 9.24
CA ASN A 700 23.99 -9.02 10.24
C ASN A 700 24.09 -8.00 11.39
N LEU A 701 23.97 -6.70 11.09
CA LEU A 701 23.89 -5.65 12.11
C LEU A 701 22.64 -5.83 12.98
N ALA A 702 21.48 -6.08 12.38
CA ALA A 702 20.24 -6.34 13.10
C ALA A 702 20.36 -7.57 14.01
N ASN A 703 20.95 -8.66 13.53
CA ASN A 703 21.26 -9.84 14.35
C ASN A 703 22.14 -9.48 15.56
N ALA A 704 23.14 -8.59 15.42
CA ALA A 704 24.01 -8.15 16.51
C ALA A 704 23.26 -7.26 17.53
N LEU A 705 22.46 -6.30 17.03
CA LEU A 705 21.63 -5.40 17.84
C LEU A 705 20.57 -6.16 18.65
N TYR A 706 19.94 -7.17 18.06
CA TYR A 706 19.01 -8.05 18.76
C TYR A 706 19.66 -8.73 19.97
N ARG A 707 20.91 -9.21 19.83
CA ARG A 707 21.63 -9.92 20.90
C ARG A 707 22.02 -9.01 22.07
N ILE A 708 22.15 -7.71 21.83
CA ILE A 708 22.34 -6.70 22.88
C ILE A 708 21.04 -6.05 23.36
N ARG A 709 19.88 -6.52 22.89
CA ARG A 709 18.51 -6.06 23.23
C ARG A 709 18.18 -4.63 22.77
N GLU A 710 18.88 -4.14 21.75
CA GLU A 710 18.55 -2.90 21.05
C GLU A 710 17.47 -3.19 19.99
N TYR A 711 16.28 -3.64 20.44
CA TYR A 711 15.24 -4.15 19.55
C TYR A 711 14.72 -3.13 18.53
N PRO A 712 14.47 -1.84 18.88
CA PRO A 712 14.02 -0.86 17.89
C PRO A 712 15.01 -0.65 16.75
N GLN A 713 16.32 -0.57 17.06
CA GLN A 713 17.37 -0.47 16.04
C GLN A 713 17.50 -1.77 15.23
N SER A 714 17.33 -2.92 15.89
CA SER A 714 17.29 -4.22 15.21
C SER A 714 16.14 -4.29 14.20
N ILE A 715 14.93 -3.86 14.57
CA ILE A 715 13.75 -3.83 13.69
C ILE A 715 14.04 -2.93 12.49
N LEU A 716 14.49 -1.69 12.72
CA LEU A 716 14.86 -0.76 11.65
C LEU A 716 15.84 -1.36 10.64
N HIS A 717 16.87 -2.06 11.11
CA HIS A 717 17.87 -2.65 10.23
C HIS A 717 17.36 -3.92 9.51
N TYR A 718 16.51 -4.73 10.13
CA TYR A 718 15.81 -5.79 9.41
C TYR A 718 14.88 -5.24 8.33
N GLU A 719 14.14 -4.16 8.61
CA GLU A 719 13.29 -3.49 7.63
C GLU A 719 14.11 -2.96 6.45
N LYS A 720 15.24 -2.31 6.73
CA LYS A 720 16.21 -1.89 5.69
C LYS A 720 16.73 -3.07 4.88
N ALA A 721 17.05 -4.19 5.52
CA ALA A 721 17.50 -5.41 4.86
C ALA A 721 16.39 -6.01 3.98
N PHE A 722 15.14 -5.99 4.44
CA PHE A 722 13.96 -6.50 3.73
C PHE A 722 13.61 -5.67 2.50
N VAL A 723 13.70 -4.34 2.59
CA VAL A 723 13.53 -3.44 1.44
C VAL A 723 14.59 -3.73 0.37
N LEU A 724 15.81 -4.05 0.77
CA LEU A 724 16.93 -4.36 -0.12
C LEU A 724 16.81 -5.75 -0.76
N ASP A 725 16.39 -6.75 -0.01
CA ASP A 725 16.17 -8.12 -0.47
C ASP A 725 14.88 -8.72 0.11
N PRO A 726 13.72 -8.41 -0.51
CA PRO A 726 12.44 -8.91 -0.02
C PRO A 726 12.25 -10.42 -0.27
N THR A 727 13.16 -11.05 -1.02
CA THR A 727 13.09 -12.47 -1.39
C THR A 727 13.76 -13.38 -0.38
N ASN A 728 14.52 -12.81 0.56
CA ASN A 728 15.24 -13.57 1.58
C ASN A 728 14.31 -13.96 2.75
N PRO A 729 14.01 -15.25 2.95
CA PRO A 729 13.12 -15.69 4.01
C PRO A 729 13.70 -15.47 5.42
N ASP A 730 15.04 -15.46 5.56
CA ASP A 730 15.70 -15.35 6.86
C ASP A 730 15.51 -13.96 7.49
N ILE A 731 15.47 -12.92 6.65
CA ILE A 731 15.20 -11.54 7.08
C ILE A 731 13.80 -11.45 7.68
N ARG A 732 12.79 -11.98 6.97
CA ARG A 732 11.40 -11.96 7.42
C ARG A 732 11.20 -12.73 8.72
N ALA A 733 11.83 -13.90 8.84
CA ALA A 733 11.76 -14.72 10.04
C ALA A 733 12.40 -14.00 11.24
N ASN A 734 13.60 -13.45 11.09
CA ASN A 734 14.27 -12.74 12.18
C ASN A 734 13.62 -11.40 12.54
N LEU A 735 13.06 -10.68 11.55
CA LEU A 735 12.27 -9.45 11.77
C LEU A 735 11.06 -9.74 12.66
N LYS A 736 10.35 -10.85 12.38
CA LYS A 736 9.22 -11.30 13.21
C LYS A 736 9.66 -11.52 14.66
N LEU A 737 10.78 -12.21 14.88
CA LEU A 737 11.33 -12.45 16.22
C LEU A 737 11.75 -11.15 16.93
N ALA A 738 12.25 -10.17 16.18
CA ALA A 738 12.60 -8.85 16.72
C ALA A 738 11.38 -8.06 17.17
N ARG A 739 10.30 -8.08 16.39
CA ARG A 739 9.01 -7.45 16.73
C ARG A 739 8.35 -8.12 17.94
N GLU A 740 8.32 -9.45 17.96
CA GLU A 740 7.84 -10.23 19.12
C GLU A 740 8.63 -9.88 20.39
N ALA A 741 9.97 -9.77 20.31
CA ALA A 741 10.82 -9.40 21.44
C ALA A 741 10.64 -7.94 21.90
N ALA A 742 10.27 -7.03 20.98
CA ALA A 742 9.93 -5.65 21.29
C ALA A 742 8.49 -5.48 21.80
N SER A 743 7.68 -6.54 21.82
CA SER A 743 6.23 -6.47 22.09
C SER A 743 5.50 -5.47 21.17
N VAL A 744 5.92 -5.44 19.90
CA VAL A 744 5.34 -4.59 18.85
C VAL A 744 4.53 -5.48 17.91
N ASP A 745 3.40 -4.96 17.44
CA ASP A 745 2.54 -5.65 16.49
C ASP A 745 3.28 -6.02 15.19
N ILE A 746 2.89 -7.16 14.63
CA ILE A 746 3.43 -7.66 13.36
C ILE A 746 2.45 -7.26 12.25
N PRO A 747 2.82 -6.33 11.37
CA PRO A 747 1.93 -5.84 10.33
C PRO A 747 1.62 -6.95 9.32
N GLU A 748 0.37 -7.01 8.86
CA GLU A 748 -0.04 -7.92 7.79
C GLU A 748 0.22 -7.31 6.41
N ASP A 749 0.98 -8.03 5.56
CA ASP A 749 1.21 -7.63 4.17
C ASP A 749 -0.14 -7.50 3.43
N PRO A 750 -0.47 -6.33 2.83
CA PRO A 750 -1.62 -6.22 1.95
C PRO A 750 -1.56 -7.24 0.81
N PRO A 751 -2.69 -7.76 0.29
CA PRO A 751 -2.67 -8.81 -0.73
C PRO A 751 -1.82 -8.48 -1.99
N LEU A 752 -1.71 -7.19 -2.33
CA LEU A 752 -0.89 -6.71 -3.44
C LEU A 752 0.61 -6.64 -3.09
N ALA A 753 0.97 -6.37 -1.83
CA ALA A 753 2.35 -6.30 -1.35
C ALA A 753 3.07 -7.65 -1.51
N VAL A 754 2.34 -8.75 -1.30
CA VAL A 754 2.83 -10.13 -1.54
C VAL A 754 3.41 -10.30 -2.95
N ILE A 755 2.83 -9.65 -3.97
CA ILE A 755 3.35 -9.68 -5.34
C ILE A 755 4.63 -8.87 -5.44
N GLY A 756 4.65 -7.67 -4.85
CA GLY A 756 5.83 -6.80 -4.79
C GLY A 756 7.06 -7.52 -4.22
N HIS A 757 6.88 -8.26 -3.12
CA HIS A 757 7.97 -8.97 -2.44
C HIS A 757 8.50 -10.21 -3.17
N ARG A 758 7.88 -10.67 -4.27
CA ARG A 758 8.37 -11.84 -5.03
C ARG A 758 9.68 -11.62 -5.77
N LEU A 759 10.00 -10.37 -6.07
CA LEU A 759 11.20 -9.99 -6.79
C LEU A 759 11.72 -8.68 -6.20
N SER A 760 13.02 -8.44 -6.33
CA SER A 760 13.58 -7.15 -5.94
C SER A 760 13.01 -6.01 -6.79
N TRP A 761 13.02 -4.81 -6.23
CA TRP A 761 12.57 -3.61 -6.95
C TRP A 761 13.32 -3.38 -8.28
N CYS A 762 14.61 -3.67 -8.28
CA CYS A 762 15.45 -3.63 -9.48
C CYS A 762 14.92 -4.59 -10.56
N ALA A 763 14.59 -5.83 -10.20
CA ALA A 763 14.05 -6.82 -11.12
C ALA A 763 12.69 -6.38 -11.70
N TRP A 764 11.79 -5.84 -10.86
CA TRP A 764 10.51 -5.30 -11.33
C TRP A 764 10.68 -4.13 -12.31
N SER A 765 11.66 -3.26 -12.09
CA SER A 765 11.97 -2.15 -12.99
C SER A 765 12.44 -2.64 -14.38
N TRP A 766 13.25 -3.69 -14.42
CA TRP A 766 13.65 -4.33 -15.68
C TRP A 766 12.48 -5.03 -16.38
N LEU A 767 11.60 -5.70 -15.63
CA LEU A 767 10.38 -6.30 -16.19
C LEU A 767 9.42 -5.26 -16.75
N LEU A 768 9.30 -4.10 -16.10
CA LEU A 768 8.51 -2.97 -16.62
C LEU A 768 9.06 -2.52 -17.98
N ALA A 769 10.38 -2.34 -18.10
CA ALA A 769 11.03 -1.99 -19.36
C ALA A 769 10.86 -3.07 -20.43
N LEU A 770 10.98 -4.35 -20.06
CA LEU A 770 10.77 -5.49 -20.95
C LEU A 770 9.32 -5.54 -21.48
N GLY A 771 8.33 -5.38 -20.60
CA GLY A 771 6.92 -5.32 -20.97
C GLY A 771 6.64 -4.17 -21.93
N PHE A 772 7.16 -2.98 -21.63
CA PHE A 772 7.01 -1.79 -22.47
C PHE A 772 7.61 -2.00 -23.87
N TRP A 773 8.90 -2.38 -23.96
CA TRP A 773 9.56 -2.58 -25.24
C TRP A 773 9.04 -3.80 -26.00
N GLY A 774 8.55 -4.82 -25.29
CA GLY A 774 7.90 -5.98 -25.89
C GLY A 774 6.61 -5.61 -26.60
N VAL A 775 5.74 -4.79 -25.98
CA VAL A 775 4.54 -4.26 -26.61
C VAL A 775 4.89 -3.36 -27.79
N VAL A 776 5.79 -2.39 -27.59
CA VAL A 776 6.23 -1.43 -28.63
C VAL A 776 6.85 -2.15 -29.83
N GLY A 777 7.76 -3.10 -29.58
CA GLY A 777 8.40 -3.91 -30.61
C GLY A 777 7.41 -4.78 -31.37
N THR A 778 6.47 -5.42 -30.68
CA THR A 778 5.42 -6.22 -31.32
C THR A 778 4.54 -5.36 -32.24
N LEU A 779 4.13 -4.17 -31.79
CA LEU A 779 3.30 -3.26 -32.59
C LEU A 779 4.06 -2.67 -33.79
N LEU A 780 5.32 -2.27 -33.60
CA LEU A 780 6.18 -1.70 -34.65
C LEU A 780 6.53 -2.73 -35.73
N LEU A 781 6.93 -3.94 -35.32
CA LEU A 781 7.53 -4.93 -36.21
C LEU A 781 6.50 -5.90 -36.82
N SER A 782 5.34 -6.13 -36.19
CA SER A 782 4.35 -7.11 -36.66
C SER A 782 3.84 -6.85 -38.08
N ARG A 783 3.58 -5.58 -38.44
CA ARG A 783 3.14 -5.22 -39.80
C ARG A 783 4.20 -5.48 -40.88
N PRO A 784 5.42 -4.91 -40.80
CA PRO A 784 6.45 -5.15 -41.82
C PRO A 784 6.98 -6.60 -41.80
N ALA A 785 6.92 -7.31 -40.66
CA ALA A 785 7.26 -8.73 -40.57
C ALA A 785 6.14 -9.66 -41.08
N ARG A 786 4.95 -9.14 -41.42
CA ARG A 786 3.77 -9.92 -41.79
C ARG A 786 3.39 -10.98 -40.75
N LEU A 787 3.56 -10.65 -39.47
CA LEU A 787 3.17 -11.52 -38.38
C LEU A 787 1.65 -11.72 -38.40
N SER A 788 1.19 -12.96 -38.18
CA SER A 788 -0.25 -13.22 -38.13
C SER A 788 -0.91 -12.45 -36.99
N ASN A 789 -2.19 -12.07 -37.17
CA ASN A 789 -2.93 -11.34 -36.14
C ASN A 789 -2.99 -12.11 -34.80
N LEU A 790 -3.04 -13.45 -34.86
CA LEU A 790 -3.06 -14.31 -33.68
C LEU A 790 -1.78 -14.17 -32.87
N TRP A 791 -0.61 -14.32 -33.50
CA TRP A 791 0.69 -14.18 -32.83
C TRP A 791 0.95 -12.76 -32.35
N ARG A 792 0.55 -11.75 -33.14
CA ARG A 792 0.64 -10.35 -32.70
C ARG A 792 -0.16 -10.12 -31.41
N ASN A 793 -1.42 -10.55 -31.38
CA ASN A 793 -2.28 -10.32 -30.23
C ASN A 793 -1.80 -11.12 -29.00
N ALA A 794 -1.32 -12.35 -29.19
CA ALA A 794 -0.75 -13.17 -28.12
C ALA A 794 0.49 -12.52 -27.49
N LEU A 795 1.41 -11.99 -28.31
CA LEU A 795 2.60 -11.28 -27.82
C LEU A 795 2.26 -9.96 -27.12
N VAL A 796 1.29 -9.19 -27.64
CA VAL A 796 0.81 -7.97 -26.97
C VAL A 796 0.19 -8.30 -25.61
N LEU A 797 -0.60 -9.37 -25.52
CA LEU A 797 -1.16 -9.85 -24.25
C LEU A 797 -0.05 -10.27 -23.28
N PHE A 798 0.90 -11.09 -23.73
CA PHE A 798 2.00 -11.57 -22.90
C PHE A 798 2.84 -10.42 -22.32
N PHE A 799 3.33 -9.50 -23.16
CA PHE A 799 4.10 -8.35 -22.70
C PHE A 799 3.25 -7.33 -21.93
N GLY A 800 1.95 -7.22 -22.26
CA GLY A 800 1.00 -6.40 -21.51
C GLY A 800 0.80 -6.90 -20.08
N LEU A 801 0.68 -8.23 -19.88
CA LEU A 801 0.58 -8.83 -18.55
C LEU A 801 1.86 -8.60 -17.73
N ILE A 802 3.04 -8.73 -18.34
CA ILE A 802 4.31 -8.39 -17.67
C ILE A 802 4.33 -6.93 -17.25
N LEU A 803 3.91 -6.01 -18.13
CA LEU A 803 3.88 -4.57 -17.85
C LEU A 803 2.92 -4.23 -16.71
N ILE A 804 1.72 -4.84 -16.68
CA ILE A 804 0.73 -4.64 -15.63
C ILE A 804 1.23 -5.20 -14.30
N ALA A 805 1.74 -6.44 -14.29
CA ALA A 805 2.27 -7.06 -13.08
C ALA A 805 3.43 -6.25 -12.48
N ALA A 806 4.38 -5.83 -13.32
CA ALA A 806 5.48 -4.96 -12.90
C ALA A 806 4.97 -3.61 -12.39
N GLY A 807 4.00 -2.98 -13.07
CA GLY A 807 3.37 -1.73 -12.66
C GLY A 807 2.67 -1.82 -11.29
N LEU A 808 1.91 -2.89 -11.05
CA LEU A 808 1.25 -3.13 -9.76
C LEU A 808 2.25 -3.35 -8.63
N ALA A 809 3.32 -4.11 -8.88
CA ALA A 809 4.40 -4.27 -7.91
C ALA A 809 5.05 -2.92 -7.54
N GLN A 810 5.13 -1.97 -8.48
CA GLN A 810 5.64 -0.62 -8.22
C GLN A 810 4.77 0.19 -7.27
N VAL A 811 3.44 0.03 -7.33
CA VAL A 811 2.53 0.79 -6.44
C VAL A 811 2.84 0.49 -4.98
N THR A 812 3.08 -0.78 -4.64
CA THR A 812 3.40 -1.21 -3.26
C THR A 812 4.72 -0.63 -2.78
N TRP A 813 5.69 -0.47 -3.68
CA TRP A 813 6.96 0.21 -3.38
C TRP A 813 6.74 1.71 -3.12
N PHE A 814 5.96 2.40 -3.95
CA PHE A 814 5.73 3.83 -3.74
C PHE A 814 4.83 4.14 -2.52
N SER A 815 3.89 3.26 -2.17
CA SER A 815 3.00 3.48 -1.02
C SER A 815 3.69 3.32 0.34
N THR A 816 4.82 2.63 0.39
CA THR A 816 5.63 2.37 1.61
C THR A 816 6.92 3.20 1.62
N ALA A 817 6.98 4.27 0.82
CA ALA A 817 8.19 5.10 0.69
C ALA A 817 8.50 5.92 1.95
N ASN A 818 7.48 6.22 2.74
CA ASN A 818 7.52 7.11 3.89
C ASN A 818 7.55 6.34 5.23
N GLU A 819 7.59 5.01 5.18
CA GLU A 819 7.62 4.14 6.34
C GLU A 819 8.87 4.39 7.21
N ALA A 820 8.65 4.52 8.52
CA ALA A 820 9.66 4.83 9.51
C ALA A 820 9.42 4.00 10.78
N VAL A 821 10.49 3.72 11.52
CA VAL A 821 10.44 2.99 12.79
C VAL A 821 10.68 3.97 13.93
N VAL A 822 9.88 3.89 14.99
CA VAL A 822 10.07 4.64 16.23
C VAL A 822 11.24 4.06 17.01
N LEU A 823 12.25 4.86 17.35
CA LEU A 823 13.48 4.40 18.01
C LEU A 823 13.52 4.70 19.51
N THR A 824 12.77 5.69 19.98
CA THR A 824 12.78 6.13 21.39
C THR A 824 11.69 5.45 22.22
N GLU A 825 12.04 4.87 23.37
CA GLU A 825 11.14 4.10 24.27
C GLU A 825 9.89 4.85 24.74
N ASP A 826 9.98 6.18 24.87
CA ASP A 826 8.84 7.02 25.25
C ASP A 826 8.64 8.15 24.22
N ALA A 827 8.07 7.78 23.07
CA ALA A 827 7.82 8.67 21.95
C ALA A 827 6.44 9.36 22.07
N PRO A 828 6.36 10.62 22.53
CA PRO A 828 5.08 11.33 22.62
C PRO A 828 4.55 11.69 21.24
N LEU A 829 3.35 11.21 20.91
CA LEU A 829 2.60 11.66 19.74
C LEU A 829 1.71 12.84 20.12
N ARG A 830 1.88 13.98 19.45
CA ARG A 830 1.22 15.25 19.81
C ARG A 830 0.22 15.71 18.75
N ILE A 831 -0.80 16.43 19.16
CA ILE A 831 -1.83 16.96 18.24
C ILE A 831 -1.26 18.08 17.34
N ALA A 832 -0.28 18.84 17.84
CA ALA A 832 0.35 19.94 17.12
C ALA A 832 1.89 19.90 17.25
N PRO A 833 2.66 20.50 16.30
CA PRO A 833 4.13 20.45 16.26
C PRO A 833 4.79 21.40 17.27
N THR A 834 4.43 21.27 18.54
CA THR A 834 4.98 22.05 19.65
C THR A 834 5.10 21.17 20.90
N ALA A 835 6.17 21.34 21.67
CA ALA A 835 6.42 20.55 22.88
C ALA A 835 5.35 20.71 23.98
N SER A 836 4.58 21.80 23.95
CA SER A 836 3.47 22.08 24.87
C SER A 836 2.12 21.56 24.40
N SER A 837 2.03 21.01 23.18
CA SER A 837 0.78 20.46 22.65
C SER A 837 0.33 19.22 23.45
N PRO A 838 -0.99 19.05 23.70
CA PRO A 838 -1.52 17.84 24.29
C PRO A 838 -1.06 16.58 23.56
N LEU A 839 -0.89 15.50 24.32
CA LEU A 839 -0.58 14.19 23.79
C LEU A 839 -1.85 13.58 23.19
N GLU A 840 -1.73 13.08 21.97
CA GLU A 840 -2.71 12.20 21.34
C GLU A 840 -2.53 10.78 21.89
N SER A 841 -1.28 10.28 21.87
CA SER A 841 -0.90 8.97 22.38
C SER A 841 0.60 8.90 22.68
N ARG A 842 1.09 7.74 23.15
CA ARG A 842 2.52 7.43 23.26
C ARG A 842 2.81 6.20 22.42
N LEU A 843 3.85 6.30 21.58
CA LEU A 843 4.24 5.22 20.69
C LEU A 843 5.23 4.29 21.39
N ILE A 844 5.09 2.99 21.12
CA ILE A 844 6.03 1.97 21.56
C ILE A 844 7.25 2.03 20.64
N ALA A 845 8.46 1.90 21.19
CA ALA A 845 9.65 1.83 20.37
C ALA A 845 9.69 0.53 19.56
N GLY A 846 10.03 0.63 18.28
CA GLY A 846 9.95 -0.43 17.30
C GLY A 846 8.66 -0.40 16.46
N SER A 847 7.65 0.39 16.83
CA SER A 847 6.42 0.55 16.03
C SER A 847 6.69 1.25 14.69
N ASP A 848 5.94 0.84 13.66
CA ASP A 848 5.96 1.48 12.35
C ASP A 848 5.06 2.70 12.33
N VAL A 849 5.50 3.71 11.57
CA VAL A 849 4.74 4.92 11.30
C VAL A 849 4.98 5.39 9.87
N ASP A 850 3.97 6.01 9.26
CA ASP A 850 4.09 6.65 7.96
C ASP A 850 4.49 8.13 8.14
N ALA A 851 5.73 8.49 7.80
CA ALA A 851 6.28 9.83 7.97
C ALA A 851 5.86 10.79 6.84
N LYS A 852 5.01 11.75 7.17
CA LYS A 852 4.42 12.73 6.23
C LYS A 852 5.21 14.03 6.15
N GLU A 853 4.59 15.14 6.55
CA GLU A 853 5.14 16.50 6.48
C GLU A 853 6.02 16.81 7.69
N THR A 854 7.12 17.53 7.46
CA THR A 854 8.00 18.02 8.53
C THR A 854 7.68 19.48 8.86
N TYR A 855 7.67 19.84 10.14
CA TYR A 855 7.52 21.21 10.63
C TYR A 855 8.51 21.48 11.77
N GLY A 856 9.57 22.24 11.47
CA GLY A 856 10.68 22.43 12.42
C GLY A 856 11.33 21.10 12.80
N ASP A 857 11.46 20.85 14.10
CA ASP A 857 12.00 19.59 14.65
C ASP A 857 10.95 18.46 14.74
N PHE A 858 9.70 18.73 14.34
CA PHE A 858 8.62 17.76 14.39
C PHE A 858 8.34 17.16 13.02
N GLN A 859 8.00 15.89 13.02
CA GLN A 859 7.56 15.11 11.87
C GLN A 859 6.11 14.69 12.12
N ARG A 860 5.21 14.99 11.18
CA ARG A 860 3.86 14.43 11.19
C ARG A 860 3.94 12.96 10.79
N VAL A 861 3.32 12.11 11.57
CA VAL A 861 3.27 10.67 11.36
C VAL A 861 1.84 10.18 11.39
N GLN A 862 1.56 9.10 10.65
CA GLN A 862 0.29 8.38 10.68
C GLN A 862 0.54 6.92 11.12
N LEU A 863 -0.29 6.42 12.03
CA LEU A 863 -0.31 5.03 12.47
C LEU A 863 -1.22 4.20 11.56
N GLU A 864 -1.14 2.87 11.67
CA GLU A 864 -1.96 1.93 10.88
C GLU A 864 -3.47 2.08 11.11
N ASP A 865 -3.89 2.43 12.33
CA ASP A 865 -5.28 2.70 12.70
C ASP A 865 -5.82 4.02 12.09
N GLY A 866 -4.97 4.75 11.37
CA GLY A 866 -5.27 6.03 10.73
C GLY A 866 -5.04 7.24 11.64
N THR A 867 -4.69 7.03 12.92
CA THR A 867 -4.38 8.11 13.87
C THR A 867 -3.19 8.92 13.37
N GLU A 868 -3.28 10.24 13.48
CA GLU A 868 -2.22 11.15 13.04
C GLU A 868 -1.76 12.05 14.17
N GLY A 869 -0.47 12.35 14.21
CA GLY A 869 0.08 13.32 15.13
C GLY A 869 1.51 13.73 14.79
N TRP A 870 2.12 14.48 15.68
CA TRP A 870 3.45 15.06 15.53
C TRP A 870 4.40 14.45 16.56
N ILE A 871 5.53 13.95 16.08
CA ILE A 871 6.61 13.38 16.89
C ILE A 871 7.92 14.13 16.58
N LEU A 872 8.91 14.06 17.47
CA LEU A 872 10.24 14.60 17.17
C LEU A 872 10.89 13.82 16.03
N LYS A 873 11.54 14.52 15.10
CA LYS A 873 12.25 13.91 13.98
C LYS A 873 13.35 12.96 14.44
N THR A 874 13.96 13.21 15.60
CA THR A 874 14.99 12.36 16.21
C THR A 874 14.45 11.07 16.83
N SER A 875 13.14 10.98 17.05
CA SER A 875 12.49 9.80 17.65
C SER A 875 12.15 8.72 16.63
N ILE A 876 12.25 9.00 15.34
CA ILE A 876 11.93 8.06 14.26
C ILE A 876 13.06 8.02 13.25
N GLU A 877 13.22 6.89 12.58
CA GLU A 877 14.13 6.79 11.44
C GLU A 877 13.43 6.09 10.27
N ARG A 878 13.57 6.67 9.07
CA ARG A 878 12.95 6.10 7.87
C ARG A 878 13.61 4.78 7.51
N VAL A 879 12.77 3.83 7.15
CA VAL A 879 13.21 2.54 6.61
C VAL A 879 13.90 2.75 5.27
N ARG A 880 13.38 3.65 4.42
CA ARG A 880 13.93 3.92 3.09
C ARG A 880 14.70 5.24 3.05
N PRO A 881 15.95 5.24 2.53
CA PRO A 881 16.68 6.48 2.27
C PRO A 881 16.05 7.25 1.10
N GLU A 882 16.17 8.59 1.12
CA GLU A 882 15.63 9.51 0.09
C GLU A 882 16.32 9.43 -1.31
#